data_AF-A0A6C0BAY0-F1
#
_entry.id   AF-A0A6C0BAY0-F1
#
_cell.length_a   1.000
_cell.length_b   1.000
_cell.length_c   1.000
_cell.angle_alpha   90.00
_cell.angle_beta   90.00
_cell.angle_gamma   90.00
#
_symmetry.space_group_name_H-M   'P 1'
#
loop_
_entity.id
_entity.type
_entity.pdbx_description
1 polymer ?
#
loop_
_entity_poly.entity_id
_entity_poly.type
_entity_poly.pdbx_seq_one_letter_code
_entity_poly.pdbx_strand_id
1 'polypeptide(L)'
;DDVRNVFIDNLKCDACIPGKDETFYSDPSTIFNKPGAVDDLLNYIAETRNPSSIYNYFQNNLHYSIDQPNTQLWFLPDKDLYSKHESCASICNYVKVEENMDEDAVGTSIPNIEPLTRGLAIKICQHHGFDRYNIFINHNTFAPHVGDVIKRIFHSHPRIRLFKKDKESLRDQIRTYEIDSYNEGKGLIILTGAKLRLGISLPCADIAFNFDTIKSIDSNYQTMFRVLTERHNKQYGYYVDFNSKRAIEFLYEYDKIYGNAKTLNVEDSVKSLQSLLFTFNYNGLNLNAYGKDDLQTHMGFYSSLIDKLQLDKTHYKAYYIQNNNMVQLIRKRLTFIDRDILQQFQSFATSKPKSNKKKQTLKKGDARESMSESIEEEKEKEKEKEKKDIQSIIEHLSTELPNLIILLAIFAKEQQCSNLKECLEMNIHDISLAKKCLCETIDETNIIHCAFQDYNRETLQQFLMYILELLERDELLYHTLVFIFDNSKDMNKDGIIITMSPEDVEHKIIEHLTIRPEEKDKYGEVFTPSFLINTLLDELPTEVWSNPELTWFDPANGIGNFPMIIYTRLMVSLTKWEPNETKRSNHILTKMLFMNELNPKNVKISRKLFGKSANITCSDFLTNDFPLFDIIVGNPPFQKEKEEKDKKQGGHGKTNLWEKFVFKSLKLLKPKGLLAFITPASWRAPPNKNDTIYDVLTNDHHLLFLKIYSKKEGEQFFHVSQRFDMYVIQKDTHGKTTIIDEQKNKHSIDVKLYPFIPNYEFDTIQHLLSDDGIDVIFDSFYQKSQNQTKGNASEEYSAKYKYPVVHGITKSGLVVWYCDIKHTKHIDVPKVILNFNEQQYTYPEQNDWDGKYGMSQLSFGIPISSKKEGDDILKAMNTEKFKEMIKATKWTTYNTDYKMFRFFKKDFYKYFLLHPVVKLQALTRGHLERKTRSKKRKGGTLKRK
;
A
#
# COMPACT_ATOMS: atom_id res chain seq x y z
N ASP A 1 17.16 -15.40 10.73
CA ASP A 1 16.81 -15.25 9.30
C ASP A 1 16.78 -13.80 8.81
N ASP A 2 16.57 -12.80 9.66
CA ASP A 2 16.78 -11.39 9.29
C ASP A 2 17.15 -10.54 10.51
N VAL A 3 18.37 -9.97 10.54
CA VAL A 3 18.87 -9.18 11.67
C VAL A 3 18.12 -7.85 11.82
N ARG A 4 17.42 -7.37 10.78
CA ARG A 4 16.60 -6.16 10.86
C ARG A 4 15.44 -6.29 11.85
N ASN A 5 14.97 -7.51 12.08
CA ASN A 5 13.93 -7.80 13.09
C ASN A 5 14.36 -7.45 14.51
N VAL A 6 15.66 -7.22 14.76
CA VAL A 6 16.17 -6.69 16.02
C VAL A 6 15.65 -5.27 16.27
N PHE A 7 15.38 -4.49 15.23
CA PHE A 7 14.95 -3.08 15.35
C PHE A 7 13.47 -2.88 15.08
N ILE A 8 12.85 -3.71 14.24
CA ILE A 8 11.43 -3.64 13.90
C ILE A 8 10.58 -3.81 15.17
N ASP A 9 9.65 -2.89 15.38
CA ASP A 9 8.74 -2.82 16.53
C ASP A 9 9.43 -2.86 17.90
N ASN A 10 10.74 -2.60 17.95
CA ASN A 10 11.53 -2.83 19.15
C ASN A 10 11.71 -1.58 20.03
N LEU A 11 11.20 -0.41 19.65
CA LEU A 11 11.21 0.78 20.51
C LEU A 11 9.92 0.91 21.33
N LYS A 12 10.08 1.37 22.57
CA LYS A 12 8.98 1.80 23.45
C LYS A 12 8.60 3.24 23.14
N CYS A 13 7.30 3.55 23.02
CA CYS A 13 6.86 4.95 22.91
C CYS A 13 7.36 5.79 24.11
N ASP A 14 7.45 5.16 25.29
CA ASP A 14 7.86 5.78 26.54
C ASP A 14 9.27 6.36 26.50
N ALA A 15 10.11 5.88 25.58
CA ALA A 15 11.48 6.36 25.38
C ALA A 15 11.54 7.85 24.97
N CYS A 16 10.42 8.43 24.53
CA CYS A 16 10.29 9.84 24.14
C CYS A 16 9.46 10.68 25.14
N ILE A 17 8.94 10.12 26.23
CA ILE A 17 8.02 10.83 27.14
C ILE A 17 8.76 11.98 27.84
N PRO A 18 8.31 13.24 27.73
CA PRO A 18 8.94 14.37 28.41
C PRO A 18 8.91 14.25 29.95
N GLY A 19 9.88 14.88 30.61
CA GLY A 19 9.87 15.07 32.08
C GLY A 19 10.37 13.90 32.93
N LYS A 20 10.94 12.85 32.31
CA LYS A 20 11.69 11.79 33.01
C LYS A 20 13.13 12.22 33.35
N ASP A 21 13.78 11.48 34.23
CA ASP A 21 15.15 11.77 34.70
C ASP A 21 16.22 11.04 33.87
N GLU A 22 17.50 11.30 34.17
CA GLU A 22 18.63 10.70 33.45
C GLU A 22 18.70 9.18 33.60
N THR A 23 18.29 8.65 34.76
CA THR A 23 18.30 7.19 35.00
C THR A 23 17.32 6.48 34.08
N PHE A 24 16.11 7.03 33.90
CA PHE A 24 15.11 6.50 32.99
C PHE A 24 15.62 6.44 31.54
N TYR A 25 16.17 7.53 31.02
CA TYR A 25 16.65 7.55 29.63
C TYR A 25 18.00 6.86 29.43
N SER A 26 18.71 6.49 30.49
CA SER A 26 19.97 5.75 30.38
C SER A 26 19.78 4.23 30.48
N ASP A 27 18.57 3.76 30.80
CA ASP A 27 18.28 2.33 30.92
C ASP A 27 17.76 1.76 29.58
N PRO A 28 18.49 0.85 28.91
CA PRO A 28 18.01 0.20 27.69
C PRO A 28 16.68 -0.54 27.85
N SER A 29 16.31 -0.96 29.06
CA SER A 29 15.02 -1.63 29.34
C SER A 29 13.83 -0.69 29.19
N THR A 30 14.02 0.62 29.32
CA THR A 30 12.97 1.64 29.09
C THR A 30 12.91 2.08 27.62
N ILE A 31 13.94 1.75 26.84
CA ILE A 31 14.07 2.12 25.43
C ILE A 31 13.56 1.00 24.53
N PHE A 32 13.99 -0.24 24.77
CA PHE A 32 13.68 -1.39 23.92
C PHE A 32 12.56 -2.27 24.48
N ASN A 33 11.70 -2.79 23.62
CA ASN A 33 10.71 -3.82 23.96
C ASN A 33 11.41 -5.17 24.25
N LYS A 34 12.46 -5.47 23.50
CA LYS A 34 13.27 -6.69 23.52
C LYS A 34 14.76 -6.28 23.57
N PRO A 35 15.28 -5.81 24.71
CA PRO A 35 16.68 -5.42 24.84
C PRO A 35 17.65 -6.59 24.58
N GLY A 36 17.25 -7.83 24.89
CA GLY A 36 18.06 -9.03 24.63
C GLY A 36 18.35 -9.26 23.14
N ALA A 37 17.44 -8.87 22.24
CA ALA A 37 17.69 -8.98 20.80
C ALA A 37 18.82 -8.05 20.33
N VAL A 38 19.01 -6.90 21.01
CA VAL A 38 20.13 -6.00 20.75
C VAL A 38 21.43 -6.60 21.29
N ASP A 39 21.38 -7.25 22.45
CA ASP A 39 22.54 -7.98 22.99
C ASP A 39 22.98 -9.12 22.06
N ASP A 40 22.02 -9.90 21.54
CA ASP A 40 22.27 -10.95 20.56
C ASP A 40 22.93 -10.42 19.28
N LEU A 41 22.51 -9.24 18.80
CA LEU A 41 23.15 -8.56 17.67
C LEU A 41 24.60 -8.17 17.98
N LEU A 42 24.84 -7.55 19.13
CA LEU A 42 26.19 -7.14 19.54
C LEU A 42 27.12 -8.35 19.70
N ASN A 43 26.61 -9.45 20.26
CA ASN A 43 27.31 -10.72 20.34
C ASN A 43 27.61 -11.29 18.95
N TYR A 44 26.63 -11.27 18.03
CA TYR A 44 26.82 -11.72 16.65
C TYR A 44 27.88 -10.89 15.91
N ILE A 45 28.01 -9.60 16.20
CA ILE A 45 29.04 -8.76 15.61
C ILE A 45 30.42 -9.04 16.23
N ALA A 46 30.51 -9.04 17.57
CA ALA A 46 31.78 -8.82 18.27
C ALA A 46 32.23 -9.91 19.25
N GLU A 47 31.44 -10.95 19.51
CA GLU A 47 31.81 -12.02 20.45
C GLU A 47 32.95 -12.86 19.87
N THR A 48 34.15 -12.77 20.46
CA THR A 48 35.35 -13.43 19.94
C THR A 48 35.35 -14.93 20.18
N ARG A 49 34.58 -15.42 21.16
CA ARG A 49 34.40 -16.86 21.41
C ARG A 49 33.41 -17.51 20.45
N ASN A 50 32.59 -16.72 19.76
CA ASN A 50 31.66 -17.22 18.75
C ASN A 50 32.40 -17.29 17.40
N PRO A 51 32.70 -18.50 16.87
CA PRO A 51 33.38 -18.63 15.58
C PRO A 51 32.53 -18.11 14.41
N SER A 52 31.23 -17.90 14.61
CA SER A 52 30.31 -17.33 13.63
C SER A 52 30.12 -15.82 13.77
N SER A 53 30.86 -15.13 14.66
CA SER A 53 30.77 -13.68 14.76
C SER A 53 31.46 -12.97 13.59
N ILE A 54 30.99 -11.77 13.26
CA ILE A 54 31.52 -11.00 12.12
C ILE A 54 33.00 -10.63 12.34
N TYR A 55 33.38 -10.24 13.56
CA TYR A 55 34.78 -9.95 13.86
C TYR A 55 35.68 -11.17 13.79
N ASN A 56 35.18 -12.34 14.22
CA ASN A 56 35.92 -13.59 14.06
C ASN A 56 36.12 -13.93 12.57
N TYR A 57 35.07 -13.76 11.76
CA TYR A 57 35.15 -13.94 10.31
C TYR A 57 36.16 -12.99 9.66
N PHE A 58 36.15 -11.70 10.02
CA PHE A 58 37.12 -10.73 9.52
C PHE A 58 38.56 -11.11 9.89
N GLN A 59 38.79 -11.54 11.12
CA GLN A 59 40.12 -11.89 11.61
C GLN A 59 40.65 -13.19 11.01
N ASN A 60 39.82 -14.23 10.97
CA ASN A 60 40.25 -15.58 10.63
C ASN A 60 40.10 -15.92 9.14
N ASN A 61 39.06 -15.40 8.48
CA ASN A 61 38.78 -15.69 7.07
C ASN A 61 39.30 -14.60 6.13
N LEU A 62 39.13 -13.32 6.51
CA LEU A 62 39.58 -12.19 5.68
C LEU A 62 40.95 -11.64 6.06
N HIS A 63 41.57 -12.19 7.12
CA HIS A 63 42.86 -11.74 7.68
C HIS A 63 42.92 -10.24 7.99
N TYR A 64 41.77 -9.63 8.30
CA TYR A 64 41.67 -8.24 8.70
C TYR A 64 41.90 -8.10 10.20
N SER A 65 42.87 -7.27 10.57
CA SER A 65 43.19 -7.02 11.98
C SER A 65 42.16 -6.07 12.60
N ILE A 66 41.07 -6.66 13.12
CA ILE A 66 39.97 -5.93 13.77
C ILE A 66 40.39 -5.22 15.07
N ASP A 67 41.55 -5.59 15.62
CA ASP A 67 42.14 -5.01 16.82
C ASP A 67 42.87 -3.68 16.54
N GLN A 68 43.23 -3.40 15.29
CA GLN A 68 43.78 -2.10 14.91
C GLN A 68 42.67 -1.04 14.91
N PRO A 69 42.92 0.20 15.39
CA PRO A 69 41.95 1.28 15.34
C PRO A 69 41.37 1.50 13.94
N ASN A 70 40.05 1.33 13.81
CA ASN A 70 39.29 1.49 12.56
C ASN A 70 38.00 2.28 12.80
N THR A 71 37.52 3.00 11.78
CA THR A 71 36.19 3.60 11.79
C THR A 71 35.16 2.63 11.19
N GLN A 72 34.01 2.49 11.85
CA GLN A 72 32.86 1.73 11.39
C GLN A 72 31.65 2.65 11.17
N LEU A 73 30.92 2.43 10.07
CA LEU A 73 29.68 3.13 9.75
C LEU A 73 28.49 2.20 9.98
N TRP A 74 27.56 2.56 10.85
CA TRP A 74 26.37 1.76 11.12
C TRP A 74 25.15 2.53 10.60
N PHE A 75 24.62 2.09 9.47
CA PHE A 75 23.41 2.63 8.86
C PHE A 75 22.19 1.95 9.46
N LEU A 76 21.51 2.65 10.35
CA LEU A 76 20.40 2.14 11.15
C LEU A 76 19.06 2.38 10.46
N PRO A 77 18.08 1.48 10.66
CA PRO A 77 16.74 1.70 10.15
C PRO A 77 16.12 2.94 10.77
N ASP A 78 15.41 3.68 9.94
CA ASP A 78 14.59 4.82 10.32
C ASP A 78 13.13 4.58 9.93
N LYS A 79 12.64 3.35 9.90
CA LYS A 79 11.22 3.03 9.69
C LYS A 79 10.84 1.84 10.56
N ASP A 80 9.54 1.68 10.81
CA ASP A 80 8.96 0.52 11.50
C ASP A 80 9.55 0.21 12.90
N LEU A 81 10.01 1.24 13.61
CA LEU A 81 10.71 1.07 14.89
C LEU A 81 9.77 0.82 16.09
N TYR A 82 8.47 1.09 15.98
CA TYR A 82 7.53 1.12 17.11
C TYR A 82 6.31 0.23 16.88
N SER A 83 6.02 -0.69 17.80
CA SER A 83 4.89 -1.62 17.73
C SER A 83 3.48 -1.01 17.68
N LYS A 84 3.33 0.28 18.04
CA LYS A 84 2.06 1.02 17.97
C LYS A 84 2.27 2.39 17.34
N HIS A 85 2.48 2.40 16.02
CA HIS A 85 2.79 3.59 15.22
C HIS A 85 1.90 4.81 15.51
N GLU A 86 0.57 4.64 15.60
CA GLU A 86 -0.37 5.76 15.80
C GLU A 86 -0.33 6.34 17.23
N SER A 87 -0.16 5.51 18.26
CA SER A 87 -0.10 6.02 19.65
C SER A 87 1.26 6.67 19.96
N CYS A 88 2.35 6.09 19.45
CA CYS A 88 3.70 6.66 19.63
C CYS A 88 3.84 8.00 18.89
N ALA A 89 3.06 8.22 17.82
CA ALA A 89 3.11 9.43 17.03
C ALA A 89 2.88 10.71 17.86
N SER A 90 1.98 10.62 18.84
CA SER A 90 1.63 11.72 19.76
C SER A 90 2.71 12.04 20.80
N ILE A 91 3.65 11.11 21.05
CA ILE A 91 4.67 11.19 22.11
C ILE A 91 6.03 11.56 21.50
N CYS A 92 6.43 10.91 20.40
CA CYS A 92 7.75 11.09 19.81
C CYS A 92 7.85 12.24 18.79
N ASN A 93 6.72 12.87 18.38
CA ASN A 93 6.59 13.94 17.37
C ASN A 93 7.19 13.64 15.98
N TYR A 94 6.62 14.28 14.94
CA TYR A 94 6.95 13.96 13.54
C TYR A 94 8.29 14.54 13.11
N VAL A 95 9.02 13.80 12.27
CA VAL A 95 10.20 14.30 11.56
C VAL A 95 9.73 15.05 10.32
N LYS A 96 10.19 16.28 10.11
CA LYS A 96 10.08 16.93 8.79
C LYS A 96 11.04 16.20 7.85
N VAL A 97 10.51 15.56 6.82
CA VAL A 97 11.31 15.00 5.71
C VAL A 97 12.08 16.17 5.07
N GLU A 98 13.41 16.14 5.10
CA GLU A 98 14.21 16.99 4.21
C GLU A 98 14.01 16.45 2.79
N GLU A 99 13.60 17.32 1.87
CA GLU A 99 13.42 17.00 0.44
C GLU A 99 14.75 16.55 -0.14
N ASN A 100 14.90 15.24 -0.27
CA ASN A 100 15.71 14.47 -1.22
C ASN A 100 16.07 13.14 -0.54
N MET A 101 15.72 12.02 -1.19
CA MET A 101 16.14 10.62 -0.95
C MET A 101 15.02 9.56 -0.76
N ASP A 102 13.84 9.73 -1.39
CA ASP A 102 13.02 8.63 -1.95
C ASP A 102 11.75 9.24 -2.57
N GLU A 103 11.58 9.19 -3.89
CA GLU A 103 10.44 9.83 -4.59
C GLU A 103 9.08 9.12 -4.45
N ASP A 104 8.98 7.97 -3.75
CA ASP A 104 7.74 7.17 -3.72
C ASP A 104 7.03 7.06 -2.35
N ALA A 105 7.39 7.89 -1.36
CA ALA A 105 6.74 7.85 -0.04
C ALA A 105 6.01 9.17 0.30
N VAL A 106 4.84 9.40 -0.31
CA VAL A 106 3.89 10.41 0.21
C VAL A 106 3.16 9.81 1.41
N GLY A 107 3.75 9.94 2.60
CA GLY A 107 3.14 9.53 3.86
C GLY A 107 3.74 10.23 5.07
N THR A 108 2.88 10.87 5.88
CA THR A 108 3.23 11.37 7.22
C THR A 108 3.53 10.17 8.13
N SER A 109 4.81 9.88 8.39
CA SER A 109 5.23 8.83 9.33
C SER A 109 6.21 9.38 10.36
N ILE A 110 6.27 8.74 11.53
CA ILE A 110 7.32 9.03 12.51
C ILE A 110 8.27 7.86 12.57
N PRO A 111 9.54 8.15 12.30
CA PRO A 111 10.63 7.45 12.91
C PRO A 111 11.61 8.45 13.50
N ASN A 112 11.43 8.77 14.78
CA ASN A 112 12.49 9.39 15.54
C ASN A 112 13.54 8.30 15.83
N ILE A 113 14.70 8.37 15.16
CA ILE A 113 15.80 7.40 15.30
C ILE A 113 16.64 7.67 16.57
N GLU A 114 16.44 8.80 17.25
CA GLU A 114 17.20 9.15 18.46
C GLU A 114 17.16 8.05 19.54
N PRO A 115 15.98 7.52 19.97
CA PRO A 115 15.96 6.50 21.02
C PRO A 115 16.71 5.23 20.64
N LEU A 116 16.66 4.84 19.35
CA LEU A 116 17.45 3.72 18.83
C LEU A 116 18.95 4.01 18.97
N THR A 117 19.43 5.15 18.48
CA THR A 117 20.86 5.50 18.57
C THR A 117 21.35 5.65 20.01
N ARG A 118 20.54 6.22 20.91
CA ARG A 118 20.87 6.33 22.34
C ARG A 118 20.96 4.97 23.01
N GLY A 119 19.92 4.14 22.87
CA GLY A 119 19.89 2.81 23.48
C GLY A 119 21.01 1.92 22.96
N LEU A 120 21.28 1.98 21.65
CA LEU A 120 22.35 1.22 21.03
C LEU A 120 23.73 1.70 21.48
N ALA A 121 23.98 3.01 21.55
CA ALA A 121 25.26 3.55 22.02
C ALA A 121 25.56 3.14 23.48
N ILE A 122 24.55 3.18 24.35
CA ILE A 122 24.68 2.73 25.75
C ILE A 122 25.02 1.23 25.79
N LYS A 123 24.28 0.40 25.04
CA LYS A 123 24.53 -1.04 24.97
C LYS A 123 25.91 -1.38 24.41
N ILE A 124 26.38 -0.67 23.38
CA ILE A 124 27.75 -0.82 22.85
C ILE A 124 28.80 -0.47 23.92
N CYS A 125 28.60 0.62 24.68
CA CYS A 125 29.52 0.98 25.78
C CYS A 125 29.52 -0.04 26.93
N GLN A 126 28.45 -0.81 27.12
CA GLN A 126 28.33 -1.86 28.14
C GLN A 126 28.88 -3.22 27.69
N HIS A 127 29.20 -3.38 26.39
CA HIS A 127 29.57 -4.66 25.81
C HIS A 127 31.09 -4.77 25.60
N HIS A 128 31.72 -5.75 26.23
CA HIS A 128 33.19 -5.92 26.23
C HIS A 128 33.81 -6.04 24.83
N GLY A 129 33.12 -6.69 23.89
CA GLY A 129 33.57 -6.81 22.49
C GLY A 129 33.78 -5.47 21.77
N PHE A 130 33.28 -4.35 22.34
CA PHE A 130 33.38 -3.01 21.77
C PHE A 130 34.23 -2.04 22.59
N ASP A 131 34.92 -2.47 23.66
CA ASP A 131 35.69 -1.58 24.55
C ASP A 131 36.77 -0.74 23.83
N ARG A 132 37.23 -1.22 22.68
CA ARG A 132 38.17 -0.55 21.78
C ARG A 132 37.56 0.53 20.89
N TYR A 133 36.27 0.85 21.02
CA TYR A 133 35.59 1.85 20.19
C TYR A 133 35.04 3.03 20.99
N ASN A 134 35.22 4.22 20.45
CA ASN A 134 34.40 5.39 20.78
C ASN A 134 33.20 5.47 19.83
N ILE A 135 32.17 6.25 20.17
CA ILE A 135 30.88 6.28 19.45
C ILE A 135 30.53 7.71 19.06
N PHE A 136 30.40 7.95 17.76
CA PHE A 136 29.85 9.19 17.22
C PHE A 136 28.40 8.97 16.78
N ILE A 137 27.49 9.84 17.23
CA ILE A 137 26.08 9.76 16.87
C ILE A 137 25.72 10.91 15.93
N ASN A 138 25.20 10.56 14.76
CA ASN A 138 24.68 11.48 13.76
C ASN A 138 23.26 11.06 13.33
N HIS A 139 22.25 11.47 14.10
CA HIS A 139 20.85 11.27 13.73
C HIS A 139 20.21 12.54 13.16
N ASN A 140 19.31 12.36 12.19
CA ASN A 140 18.62 13.45 11.47
C ASN A 140 17.44 14.07 12.23
N THR A 141 17.07 13.48 13.37
CA THR A 141 15.85 13.80 14.08
C THR A 141 16.17 14.52 15.38
N PHE A 142 15.62 15.71 15.58
CA PHE A 142 15.76 16.44 16.84
C PHE A 142 14.58 16.11 17.75
N ALA A 143 14.84 15.67 18.98
CA ALA A 143 13.83 15.41 19.99
C ALA A 143 13.80 16.58 21.01
N PRO A 144 13.13 17.71 20.69
CA PRO A 144 13.24 18.97 21.45
C PRO A 144 12.87 18.84 22.92
N HIS A 145 11.95 17.92 23.26
CA HIS A 145 11.41 17.77 24.62
C HIS A 145 12.31 16.97 25.57
N VAL A 146 13.34 16.30 25.04
CA VAL A 146 14.26 15.43 25.80
C VAL A 146 15.74 15.77 25.55
N GLY A 147 16.02 16.67 24.60
CA GLY A 147 17.36 16.96 24.10
C GLY A 147 18.38 17.40 25.15
N ASP A 148 17.99 18.17 26.16
CA ASP A 148 18.94 18.61 27.19
C ASP A 148 19.29 17.52 28.21
N VAL A 149 18.37 16.60 28.48
CA VAL A 149 18.64 15.41 29.31
C VAL A 149 19.55 14.45 28.56
N ILE A 150 19.25 14.20 27.28
CA ILE A 150 20.07 13.36 26.40
C ILE A 150 21.49 13.91 26.26
N LYS A 151 21.63 15.23 26.08
CA LYS A 151 22.96 15.87 26.09
C LYS A 151 23.69 15.52 27.38
N ARG A 152 23.09 15.67 28.57
CA ARG A 152 23.77 15.35 29.84
C ARG A 152 24.15 13.88 29.95
N ILE A 153 23.29 12.97 29.51
CA ILE A 153 23.60 11.53 29.45
C ILE A 153 24.84 11.27 28.61
N PHE A 154 24.93 11.85 27.41
CA PHE A 154 26.11 11.68 26.57
C PHE A 154 27.35 12.42 27.12
N HIS A 155 27.20 13.57 27.79
CA HIS A 155 28.34 14.21 28.48
C HIS A 155 28.85 13.36 29.65
N SER A 156 28.00 12.54 30.27
CA SER A 156 28.39 11.61 31.34
C SER A 156 29.09 10.35 30.81
N HIS A 157 28.99 10.06 29.51
CA HIS A 157 29.66 8.95 28.86
C HIS A 157 30.90 9.44 28.09
N PRO A 158 32.14 9.19 28.58
CA PRO A 158 33.35 9.71 27.93
C PRO A 158 33.58 9.16 26.52
N ARG A 159 32.98 8.01 26.19
CA ARG A 159 33.10 7.33 24.90
C ARG A 159 32.06 7.75 23.86
N ILE A 160 31.11 8.64 24.18
CA ILE A 160 30.01 9.01 23.27
C ILE A 160 30.10 10.50 22.92
N ARG A 161 30.06 10.81 21.62
CA ARG A 161 29.98 12.18 21.11
C ARG A 161 28.80 12.34 20.14
N LEU A 162 27.97 13.34 20.38
CA LEU A 162 26.84 13.71 19.51
C LEU A 162 27.24 14.83 18.54
N PHE A 163 26.82 14.74 17.28
CA PHE A 163 26.98 15.79 16.28
C PHE A 163 26.36 17.13 16.73
N LYS A 164 27.06 18.25 16.48
CA LYS A 164 26.62 19.61 16.87
C LYS A 164 26.50 20.51 15.64
N LYS A 165 25.30 20.96 15.28
CA LYS A 165 25.04 21.74 14.05
C LYS A 165 25.75 23.11 14.00
N ASP A 166 26.05 23.71 15.17
CA ASP A 166 26.44 25.12 15.27
C ASP A 166 27.97 25.36 15.42
N LYS A 167 28.81 24.35 15.13
CA LYS A 167 30.28 24.46 15.34
C LYS A 167 31.10 24.37 14.04
N GLU A 168 31.02 23.23 13.34
CA GLU A 168 31.86 22.90 12.17
C GLU A 168 31.10 21.94 11.23
N SER A 169 31.61 21.68 10.02
CA SER A 169 30.97 20.72 9.10
C SER A 169 30.93 19.30 9.70
N LEU A 170 29.96 18.47 9.30
CA LEU A 170 29.87 17.07 9.75
C LEU A 170 31.16 16.29 9.47
N ARG A 171 31.80 16.57 8.33
CA ARG A 171 33.08 15.97 7.95
C ARG A 171 34.18 16.32 8.94
N ASP A 172 34.29 17.59 9.32
CA ASP A 172 35.33 18.07 10.22
C ASP A 172 35.14 17.53 11.64
N GLN A 173 33.89 17.46 12.12
CA GLN A 173 33.59 16.89 13.43
C GLN A 173 33.89 15.39 13.50
N ILE A 174 33.57 14.64 12.45
CA ILE A 174 33.94 13.22 12.34
C ILE A 174 35.46 13.11 12.38
N ARG A 175 36.19 13.85 11.52
CA ARG A 175 37.65 13.81 11.44
C ARG A 175 38.33 14.13 12.77
N THR A 176 37.86 15.17 13.46
CA THR A 176 38.38 15.54 14.78
C THR A 176 38.18 14.41 15.78
N TYR A 177 37.01 13.78 15.78
CA TYR A 177 36.74 12.69 16.71
C TYR A 177 37.42 11.36 16.35
N GLU A 178 37.68 11.11 15.07
CA GLU A 178 38.54 10.02 14.62
C GLU A 178 39.97 10.19 15.17
N ILE A 179 40.52 11.41 15.10
CA ILE A 179 41.86 11.73 15.65
C ILE A 179 41.87 11.55 17.18
N ASP A 180 40.87 12.10 17.88
CA ASP A 180 40.76 11.96 19.34
C ASP A 180 40.71 10.48 19.75
N SER A 181 39.87 9.69 19.08
CA SER A 181 39.72 8.25 19.37
C SER A 181 41.00 7.48 19.08
N TYR A 182 41.66 7.79 17.96
CA TYR A 182 42.93 7.16 17.60
C TYR A 182 44.04 7.46 18.62
N ASN A 183 44.12 8.69 19.12
CA ASN A 183 45.08 9.08 20.18
C ASN A 183 44.83 8.33 21.50
N GLU A 184 43.58 7.89 21.75
CA GLU A 184 43.21 7.03 22.87
C GLU A 184 43.48 5.53 22.61
N GLY A 185 44.03 5.17 21.45
CA GLY A 185 44.22 3.78 21.02
C GLY A 185 42.91 3.09 20.64
N LYS A 186 41.86 3.85 20.30
CA LYS A 186 40.52 3.34 20.00
C LYS A 186 40.10 3.61 18.56
N GLY A 187 39.28 2.72 18.02
CA GLY A 187 38.51 2.94 16.80
C GLY A 187 37.28 3.84 17.05
N LEU A 188 36.54 4.11 15.99
CA LEU A 188 35.32 4.92 16.04
C LEU A 188 34.13 4.16 15.43
N ILE A 189 32.98 4.13 16.11
CA ILE A 189 31.70 3.67 15.55
C ILE A 189 30.83 4.90 15.29
N ILE A 190 30.36 5.06 14.07
CA ILE A 190 29.46 6.14 13.68
C ILE A 190 28.05 5.56 13.49
N LEU A 191 27.14 5.92 14.39
CA LEU A 191 25.72 5.56 14.29
C LEU A 191 24.98 6.63 13.49
N THR A 192 24.39 6.25 12.35
CA THR A 192 23.71 7.16 11.43
C THR A 192 22.42 6.55 10.87
N GLY A 193 21.45 7.39 10.52
CA GLY A 193 20.29 7.00 9.70
C GLY A 193 20.59 7.18 8.21
N ALA A 194 19.71 7.87 7.48
CA ALA A 194 19.88 8.15 6.05
C ALA A 194 21.08 9.06 5.67
N LYS A 195 21.74 9.74 6.63
CA LYS A 195 22.92 10.58 6.37
C LYS A 195 24.20 9.74 6.19
N LEU A 196 25.24 10.40 5.66
CA LEU A 196 26.55 9.81 5.33
C LEU A 196 26.50 8.79 4.18
N ARG A 197 25.38 8.65 3.47
CA ARG A 197 25.28 7.84 2.25
C ARG A 197 25.97 8.52 1.06
N LEU A 198 25.96 9.87 1.02
CA LEU A 198 26.51 10.69 -0.07
C LEU A 198 27.39 11.84 0.43
N GLY A 199 28.25 12.34 -0.46
CA GLY A 199 28.88 13.66 -0.35
C GLY A 199 30.05 13.81 0.63
N ILE A 200 30.48 12.78 1.37
CA ILE A 200 31.59 12.88 2.35
C ILE A 200 32.57 11.70 2.26
N SER A 201 33.81 11.95 1.84
CA SER A 201 34.89 10.95 1.82
C SER A 201 35.43 10.69 3.23
N LEU A 202 35.50 9.42 3.63
CA LEU A 202 35.91 8.97 4.98
C LEU A 202 37.06 7.95 4.89
N PRO A 203 38.33 8.41 4.79
CA PRO A 203 39.49 7.52 4.60
C PRO A 203 39.70 6.49 5.73
N CYS A 204 39.25 6.81 6.95
CA CYS A 204 39.40 5.95 8.12
C CYS A 204 38.29 4.89 8.25
N ALA A 205 37.21 5.01 7.47
CA ALA A 205 36.08 4.07 7.50
C ALA A 205 36.44 2.79 6.76
N ASP A 206 36.72 1.72 7.50
CA ASP A 206 37.10 0.42 6.93
C ASP A 206 35.91 -0.54 6.89
N ILE A 207 34.91 -0.36 7.76
CA ILE A 207 33.75 -1.25 7.86
C ILE A 207 32.45 -0.44 7.79
N ALA A 208 31.46 -0.96 7.10
CA ALA A 208 30.10 -0.44 7.09
C ALA A 208 29.09 -1.57 7.32
N PHE A 209 28.17 -1.37 8.26
CA PHE A 209 27.06 -2.27 8.55
C PHE A 209 25.76 -1.58 8.12
N ASN A 210 25.02 -2.23 7.22
CA ASN A 210 23.75 -1.71 6.73
C ASN A 210 22.56 -2.51 7.29
N PHE A 211 21.81 -1.88 8.18
CA PHE A 211 20.67 -2.48 8.90
C PHE A 211 19.31 -1.97 8.41
N ASP A 212 19.27 -1.01 7.48
CA ASP A 212 18.01 -0.41 7.05
C ASP A 212 17.31 -1.16 5.91
N THR A 213 16.23 -0.58 5.42
CA THR A 213 15.38 -1.14 4.36
C THR A 213 15.40 -0.33 3.06
N ILE A 214 16.36 0.58 2.87
CA ILE A 214 16.46 1.38 1.64
C ILE A 214 16.75 0.45 0.46
N LYS A 215 15.89 0.50 -0.56
CA LYS A 215 15.96 -0.37 -1.76
C LYS A 215 16.63 0.26 -2.97
N SER A 216 16.83 1.59 -2.98
CA SER A 216 17.45 2.29 -4.12
C SER A 216 18.84 1.72 -4.43
N ILE A 217 19.01 1.22 -5.66
CA ILE A 217 20.30 0.70 -6.12
C ILE A 217 21.40 1.75 -6.09
N ASP A 218 21.12 2.96 -6.60
CA ASP A 218 22.08 4.07 -6.59
C ASP A 218 22.51 4.40 -5.17
N SER A 219 21.56 4.48 -4.23
CA SER A 219 21.85 4.76 -2.82
C SER A 219 22.72 3.67 -2.20
N ASN A 220 22.41 2.39 -2.45
CA ASN A 220 23.20 1.26 -1.92
C ASN A 220 24.61 1.22 -2.54
N TYR A 221 24.71 1.37 -3.87
CA TYR A 221 25.99 1.43 -4.58
C TYR A 221 26.86 2.59 -4.06
N GLN A 222 26.30 3.80 -3.96
CA GLN A 222 26.99 4.99 -3.46
C GLN A 222 27.40 4.86 -1.99
N THR A 223 26.61 4.15 -1.19
CA THR A 223 26.93 3.84 0.22
C THR A 223 28.14 2.93 0.33
N MET A 224 28.30 1.93 -0.57
CA MET A 224 29.48 1.05 -0.58
C MET A 224 30.79 1.84 -0.73
N PHE A 225 30.79 2.94 -1.50
CA PHE A 225 31.99 3.79 -1.64
C PHE A 225 32.44 4.46 -0.34
N ARG A 226 31.61 4.50 0.71
CA ARG A 226 32.03 5.09 1.99
C ARG A 226 33.21 4.35 2.61
N VAL A 227 33.27 3.04 2.44
CA VAL A 227 34.41 2.23 2.90
C VAL A 227 35.52 2.10 1.87
N LEU A 228 35.31 2.57 0.64
CA LEU A 228 36.29 2.52 -0.44
C LEU A 228 37.05 3.84 -0.64
N THR A 229 36.94 4.79 0.31
CA THR A 229 37.76 6.00 0.29
C THR A 229 39.24 5.63 0.49
N GLU A 230 40.10 6.06 -0.43
CA GLU A 230 41.53 5.74 -0.44
C GLU A 230 42.28 6.28 0.79
N ARG A 231 43.19 5.47 1.32
CA ARG A 231 44.12 5.78 2.41
C ARG A 231 45.40 4.97 2.24
N HIS A 232 46.56 5.54 2.59
CA HIS A 232 47.83 4.81 2.61
C HIS A 232 47.71 3.55 3.49
N ASN A 233 48.13 2.39 2.97
CA ASN A 233 48.02 1.05 3.59
C ASN A 233 46.61 0.45 3.71
N LYS A 234 45.57 1.06 3.13
CA LYS A 234 44.24 0.44 3.06
C LYS A 234 44.11 -0.37 1.77
N GLN A 235 43.93 -1.68 1.91
CA GLN A 235 43.74 -2.58 0.77
C GLN A 235 42.26 -2.85 0.45
N TYR A 236 41.41 -2.93 1.48
CA TYR A 236 39.99 -3.29 1.34
C TYR A 236 39.10 -2.41 2.23
N GLY A 237 37.85 -2.24 1.80
CA GLY A 237 36.76 -1.77 2.64
C GLY A 237 35.69 -2.86 2.73
N TYR A 238 35.09 -3.05 3.90
CA TYR A 238 34.13 -4.12 4.17
C TYR A 238 32.73 -3.54 4.31
N TYR A 239 31.82 -3.97 3.45
CA TYR A 239 30.41 -3.60 3.51
C TYR A 239 29.58 -4.84 3.83
N VAL A 240 28.92 -4.85 4.98
CA VAL A 240 28.08 -5.97 5.44
C VAL A 240 26.63 -5.52 5.39
N ASP A 241 25.88 -6.15 4.50
CA ASP A 241 24.45 -5.94 4.36
C ASP A 241 23.68 -7.04 5.08
N PHE A 242 22.84 -6.65 6.04
CA PHE A 242 22.02 -7.58 6.81
C PHE A 242 20.68 -7.93 6.13
N ASN A 243 20.42 -7.39 4.93
CA ASN A 243 19.23 -7.65 4.14
C ASN A 243 19.58 -8.49 2.90
N SER A 244 19.42 -9.81 3.00
CA SER A 244 19.70 -10.74 1.91
C SER A 244 18.84 -10.49 0.66
N LYS A 245 17.57 -10.09 0.83
CA LYS A 245 16.69 -9.76 -0.30
C LYS A 245 17.22 -8.55 -1.09
N ARG A 246 17.73 -7.53 -0.40
CA ARG A 246 18.35 -6.36 -1.05
C ARG A 246 19.63 -6.75 -1.78
N ALA A 247 20.43 -7.68 -1.26
CA ALA A 247 21.61 -8.16 -1.97
C ALA A 247 21.24 -8.83 -3.32
N ILE A 248 20.17 -9.64 -3.33
CA ILE A 248 19.62 -10.24 -4.56
C ILE A 248 19.12 -9.14 -5.51
N GLU A 249 18.22 -8.26 -5.04
CA GLU A 249 17.68 -7.14 -5.83
C GLU A 249 18.81 -6.27 -6.41
N PHE A 250 19.85 -5.98 -5.61
CA PHE A 250 21.02 -5.19 -6.02
C PHE A 250 21.78 -5.85 -7.17
N LEU A 251 22.09 -7.15 -7.09
CA LEU A 251 22.84 -7.84 -8.14
C LEU A 251 22.08 -7.83 -9.48
N TYR A 252 20.78 -8.12 -9.43
CA TYR A 252 19.91 -8.11 -10.61
C TYR A 252 19.76 -6.72 -11.21
N GLU A 253 19.46 -5.69 -10.39
CA GLU A 253 19.35 -4.31 -10.87
C GLU A 253 20.70 -3.75 -11.33
N TYR A 254 21.82 -4.14 -10.72
CA TYR A 254 23.15 -3.67 -11.11
C TYR A 254 23.53 -4.22 -12.49
N ASP A 255 23.35 -5.53 -12.72
CA ASP A 255 23.55 -6.13 -14.04
C ASP A 255 22.61 -5.51 -15.08
N LYS A 256 21.34 -5.25 -14.72
CA LYS A 256 20.35 -4.60 -15.58
C LYS A 256 20.74 -3.17 -15.98
N ILE A 257 21.28 -2.37 -15.04
CA ILE A 257 21.61 -0.95 -15.26
C ILE A 257 23.01 -0.80 -15.86
N TYR A 258 24.02 -1.41 -15.23
CA TYR A 258 25.44 -1.22 -15.52
C TYR A 258 26.11 -2.43 -16.19
N GLY A 259 25.44 -3.58 -16.24
CA GLY A 259 25.97 -4.78 -16.88
C GLY A 259 26.23 -4.59 -18.37
N ASN A 260 27.31 -5.21 -18.85
CA ASN A 260 27.76 -5.15 -20.24
C ASN A 260 27.13 -6.24 -21.12
N ALA A 261 26.00 -6.83 -20.71
CA ALA A 261 25.33 -7.87 -21.48
C ALA A 261 24.83 -7.33 -22.83
N LYS A 262 25.74 -7.35 -23.80
CA LYS A 262 25.51 -7.18 -25.24
C LYS A 262 25.04 -8.48 -25.89
N THR A 263 25.00 -9.59 -25.13
CA THR A 263 24.75 -10.94 -25.62
C THR A 263 23.41 -11.48 -25.12
N LEU A 264 22.72 -12.18 -26.04
CA LEU A 264 21.29 -12.49 -26.04
C LEU A 264 20.98 -13.93 -25.62
N ASN A 265 21.95 -14.62 -25.01
CA ASN A 265 21.78 -15.96 -24.46
C ASN A 265 21.65 -15.89 -22.94
N VAL A 266 20.58 -16.48 -22.39
CA VAL A 266 20.32 -16.55 -20.94
C VAL A 266 21.52 -17.10 -20.17
N GLU A 267 22.26 -18.06 -20.74
CA GLU A 267 23.43 -18.61 -20.05
C GLU A 267 24.56 -17.59 -19.91
N ASP A 268 24.78 -16.75 -20.91
CA ASP A 268 25.82 -15.73 -20.84
C ASP A 268 25.39 -14.55 -19.96
N SER A 269 24.10 -14.21 -19.95
CA SER A 269 23.54 -13.22 -19.02
C SER A 269 23.63 -13.71 -17.56
N VAL A 270 23.32 -14.98 -17.30
CA VAL A 270 23.51 -15.59 -15.97
C VAL A 270 24.98 -15.59 -15.60
N LYS A 271 25.91 -15.92 -16.51
CA LYS A 271 27.36 -15.82 -16.24
C LYS A 271 27.79 -14.37 -15.94
N SER A 272 27.25 -13.38 -16.66
CA SER A 272 27.49 -11.95 -16.38
C SER A 272 27.04 -11.60 -14.97
N LEU A 273 25.81 -11.98 -14.60
CA LEU A 273 25.26 -11.77 -13.28
C LEU A 273 26.11 -12.44 -12.19
N GLN A 274 26.52 -13.70 -12.41
CA GLN A 274 27.37 -14.44 -11.48
C GLN A 274 28.78 -13.82 -11.36
N SER A 275 29.31 -13.20 -12.43
CA SER A 275 30.61 -12.54 -12.41
C SER A 275 30.65 -11.35 -11.43
N LEU A 276 29.49 -10.75 -11.11
CA LEU A 276 29.39 -9.70 -10.11
C LEU A 276 29.79 -10.17 -8.71
N LEU A 277 29.71 -11.48 -8.41
CA LEU A 277 30.22 -12.04 -7.16
C LEU A 277 31.73 -11.77 -7.01
N PHE A 278 32.47 -11.86 -8.11
CA PHE A 278 33.90 -11.53 -8.15
C PHE A 278 34.12 -10.01 -8.17
N THR A 279 33.32 -9.25 -8.92
CA THR A 279 33.42 -7.78 -8.99
C THR A 279 33.25 -7.12 -7.63
N PHE A 280 32.24 -7.53 -6.87
CA PHE A 280 31.96 -7.02 -5.53
C PHE A 280 32.62 -7.84 -4.42
N ASN A 281 33.39 -8.88 -4.77
CA ASN A 281 34.11 -9.73 -3.84
C ASN A 281 33.20 -10.26 -2.70
N TYR A 282 32.04 -10.80 -3.07
CA TYR A 282 31.00 -11.23 -2.12
C TYR A 282 31.56 -12.24 -1.13
N ASN A 283 31.37 -11.97 0.17
CA ASN A 283 31.92 -12.75 1.28
C ASN A 283 33.44 -13.05 1.16
N GLY A 284 34.22 -12.17 0.53
CA GLY A 284 35.66 -12.36 0.39
C GLY A 284 36.03 -13.46 -0.60
N LEU A 285 35.21 -13.72 -1.63
CA LEU A 285 35.50 -14.72 -2.67
C LEU A 285 36.93 -14.62 -3.24
N ASN A 286 37.44 -13.41 -3.43
CA ASN A 286 38.81 -13.12 -3.93
C ASN A 286 39.88 -13.07 -2.82
N LEU A 287 39.47 -13.08 -1.55
CA LEU A 287 40.34 -12.90 -0.37
C LEU A 287 40.54 -14.16 0.43
N ASN A 288 39.54 -15.05 0.41
CA ASN A 288 39.60 -16.35 1.04
C ASN A 288 40.68 -17.16 0.32
N ALA A 289 41.89 -17.10 0.85
CA ALA A 289 42.89 -18.13 0.71
C ALA A 289 42.38 -19.38 1.45
N TYR A 290 41.32 -20.02 0.93
CA TYR A 290 41.39 -21.47 0.87
C TYR A 290 42.75 -21.73 0.25
N GLY A 291 43.67 -22.33 1.02
CA GLY A 291 45.06 -22.47 0.60
C GLY A 291 45.11 -22.84 -0.88
N LYS A 292 46.11 -22.36 -1.61
CA LYS A 292 46.28 -22.53 -3.07
C LYS A 292 46.09 -23.97 -3.62
N ASP A 293 45.79 -24.94 -2.75
CA ASP A 293 45.68 -26.38 -2.93
C ASP A 293 44.25 -26.97 -2.77
N ASP A 294 43.18 -26.21 -2.47
CA ASP A 294 41.81 -26.77 -2.40
C ASP A 294 40.77 -26.03 -3.26
N LEU A 295 40.87 -26.25 -4.58
CA LEU A 295 39.93 -25.79 -5.59
C LEU A 295 38.49 -26.26 -5.32
N GLN A 296 38.31 -27.43 -4.70
CA GLN A 296 36.99 -28.02 -4.46
C GLN A 296 36.20 -27.23 -3.43
N THR A 297 36.84 -26.79 -2.35
CA THR A 297 36.19 -25.94 -1.35
C THR A 297 35.86 -24.55 -1.91
N HIS A 298 36.74 -23.96 -2.73
CA HIS A 298 36.45 -22.68 -3.38
C HIS A 298 35.27 -22.76 -4.36
N MET A 299 35.22 -23.81 -5.19
CA MET A 299 34.09 -24.07 -6.09
C MET A 299 32.79 -24.34 -5.31
N GLY A 300 32.85 -25.10 -4.23
CA GLY A 300 31.70 -25.36 -3.36
C GLY A 300 31.15 -24.09 -2.72
N PHE A 301 32.02 -23.16 -2.30
CA PHE A 301 31.62 -21.87 -1.77
C PHE A 301 30.96 -20.99 -2.84
N TYR A 302 31.54 -20.90 -4.04
CA TYR A 302 30.96 -20.18 -5.17
C TYR A 302 29.57 -20.72 -5.55
N SER A 303 29.41 -22.04 -5.64
CA SER A 303 28.11 -22.68 -5.89
C SER A 303 27.10 -22.39 -4.77
N SER A 304 27.55 -22.36 -3.51
CA SER A 304 26.70 -22.00 -2.37
C SER A 304 26.21 -20.54 -2.45
N LEU A 305 27.06 -19.62 -2.91
CA LEU A 305 26.66 -18.23 -3.13
C LEU A 305 25.65 -18.09 -4.26
N ILE A 306 25.85 -18.79 -5.39
CA ILE A 306 24.89 -18.81 -6.50
C ILE A 306 23.50 -19.23 -6.03
N ASP A 307 23.42 -20.32 -5.26
CA ASP A 307 22.15 -20.85 -4.75
C ASP A 307 21.48 -19.87 -3.76
N LYS A 308 22.23 -19.41 -2.75
CA LYS A 308 21.70 -18.49 -1.72
C LYS A 308 21.28 -17.13 -2.27
N LEU A 309 21.94 -16.65 -3.33
CA LEU A 309 21.64 -15.37 -3.98
C LEU A 309 20.77 -15.53 -5.24
N GLN A 310 20.27 -16.74 -5.52
CA GLN A 310 19.36 -17.02 -6.62
C GLN A 310 19.90 -16.57 -8.00
N LEU A 311 21.18 -16.83 -8.26
CA LEU A 311 21.88 -16.39 -9.48
C LEU A 311 21.93 -17.50 -10.55
N ASP A 312 20.81 -18.20 -10.73
CA ASP A 312 20.66 -19.29 -11.69
C ASP A 312 19.65 -18.96 -12.81
N LYS A 313 19.58 -19.85 -13.80
CA LYS A 313 18.73 -19.70 -14.99
C LYS A 313 17.24 -19.60 -14.66
N THR A 314 16.77 -20.31 -13.65
CA THR A 314 15.35 -20.36 -13.27
C THR A 314 14.94 -19.03 -12.64
N HIS A 315 15.71 -18.56 -11.65
CA HIS A 315 15.45 -17.29 -10.97
C HIS A 315 15.67 -16.10 -11.91
N TYR A 316 16.67 -16.16 -12.79
CA TYR A 316 16.91 -15.10 -13.78
C TYR A 316 15.71 -14.90 -14.70
N LYS A 317 15.14 -16.00 -15.20
CA LYS A 317 13.93 -15.95 -16.02
C LYS A 317 12.75 -15.38 -15.24
N ALA A 318 12.51 -15.88 -14.02
CA ALA A 318 11.43 -15.39 -13.18
C ALA A 318 11.53 -13.87 -12.91
N TYR A 319 12.74 -13.36 -12.66
CA TYR A 319 12.98 -11.94 -12.44
C TYR A 319 12.57 -11.08 -13.63
N TYR A 320 13.09 -11.38 -14.83
CA TYR A 320 12.88 -10.54 -16.01
C TYR A 320 11.51 -10.69 -16.66
N ILE A 321 10.78 -11.77 -16.36
CA ILE A 321 9.41 -11.94 -16.84
C ILE A 321 8.43 -11.08 -16.04
N GLN A 322 8.76 -10.57 -14.84
CA GLN A 322 7.85 -9.69 -14.11
C GLN A 322 7.50 -8.42 -14.91
N ASN A 323 6.23 -8.00 -14.90
CA ASN A 323 5.73 -6.89 -15.73
C ASN A 323 6.59 -5.63 -15.65
N ASN A 324 6.90 -5.16 -14.43
CA ASN A 324 7.72 -3.97 -14.24
C ASN A 324 9.12 -4.09 -14.85
N ASN A 325 9.73 -5.29 -14.77
CA ASN A 325 11.05 -5.54 -15.32
C ASN A 325 11.03 -5.59 -16.85
N MET A 326 10.03 -6.25 -17.45
CA MET A 326 9.83 -6.24 -18.91
C MET A 326 9.57 -4.83 -19.44
N VAL A 327 8.66 -4.08 -18.81
CA VAL A 327 8.33 -2.70 -19.21
C VAL A 327 9.59 -1.84 -19.19
N GLN A 328 10.40 -1.91 -18.14
CA GLN A 328 11.65 -1.15 -18.06
C GLN A 328 12.70 -1.63 -19.07
N LEU A 329 12.84 -2.93 -19.28
CA LEU A 329 13.76 -3.51 -20.25
C LEU A 329 13.42 -3.05 -21.68
N ILE A 330 12.14 -3.14 -22.05
CA ILE A 330 11.63 -2.69 -23.35
C ILE A 330 11.76 -1.16 -23.45
N ARG A 331 11.38 -0.40 -22.42
CA ARG A 331 11.52 1.07 -22.39
C ARG A 331 12.97 1.48 -22.66
N LYS A 332 13.94 0.86 -22.00
CA LYS A 332 15.38 1.10 -22.21
C LYS A 332 15.79 0.80 -23.65
N ARG A 333 15.30 -0.28 -24.27
CA ARG A 333 15.62 -0.59 -25.68
C ARG A 333 14.99 0.39 -26.66
N LEU A 334 13.71 0.72 -26.46
CA LEU A 334 12.99 1.69 -27.29
C LEU A 334 13.66 3.08 -27.30
N THR A 335 14.36 3.49 -26.23
CA THR A 335 15.08 4.78 -26.23
C THR A 335 16.27 4.86 -27.19
N PHE A 336 16.79 3.73 -27.68
CA PHE A 336 17.90 3.68 -28.63
C PHE A 336 17.46 3.51 -30.09
N ILE A 337 16.17 3.31 -30.33
CA ILE A 337 15.62 3.07 -31.68
C ILE A 337 15.47 4.39 -32.44
N ASP A 338 15.69 4.33 -33.75
CA ASP A 338 15.54 5.49 -34.64
C ASP A 338 14.14 6.11 -34.53
N ARG A 339 14.13 7.44 -34.42
CA ARG A 339 12.92 8.23 -34.19
C ARG A 339 11.89 8.07 -35.31
N ASP A 340 12.34 8.00 -36.55
CA ASP A 340 11.48 7.88 -37.73
C ASP A 340 10.65 6.58 -37.69
N ILE A 341 11.20 5.51 -37.09
CA ILE A 341 10.50 4.23 -36.90
C ILE A 341 9.45 4.40 -35.80
N LEU A 342 9.81 5.01 -34.67
CA LEU A 342 8.89 5.23 -33.56
C LEU A 342 7.71 6.13 -33.94
N GLN A 343 7.93 7.12 -34.82
CA GLN A 343 6.87 8.01 -35.31
C GLN A 343 5.77 7.27 -36.08
N GLN A 344 6.06 6.10 -36.68
CA GLN A 344 5.03 5.28 -37.33
C GLN A 344 3.94 4.83 -36.34
N PHE A 345 4.29 4.66 -35.06
CA PHE A 345 3.36 4.29 -33.99
C PHE A 345 2.53 5.46 -33.46
N GLN A 346 2.73 6.69 -33.96
CA GLN A 346 2.05 7.87 -33.42
C GLN A 346 0.53 7.79 -33.59
N SER A 347 0.03 7.24 -34.70
CA SER A 347 -1.40 7.01 -34.91
C SER A 347 -1.97 6.04 -33.86
N PHE A 348 -1.23 4.99 -33.50
CA PHE A 348 -1.62 4.02 -32.47
C PHE A 348 -1.56 4.61 -31.05
N ALA A 349 -0.50 5.37 -30.75
CA ALA A 349 -0.33 6.03 -29.46
C ALA A 349 -1.35 7.17 -29.22
N THR A 350 -1.85 7.81 -30.28
CA THR A 350 -2.81 8.92 -30.21
C THR A 350 -4.28 8.49 -30.40
N SER A 351 -4.54 7.31 -30.95
CA SER A 351 -5.91 6.80 -31.22
C SER A 351 -6.62 6.17 -30.02
N LYS A 352 -5.98 6.09 -28.84
CA LYS A 352 -6.70 5.71 -27.61
C LYS A 352 -7.86 6.70 -27.34
N PRO A 353 -9.06 6.21 -26.98
CA PRO A 353 -10.10 7.09 -26.46
C PRO A 353 -9.54 7.81 -25.23
N LYS A 354 -9.62 9.15 -25.24
CA LYS A 354 -9.10 10.00 -24.15
C LYS A 354 -9.70 9.54 -22.82
N SER A 355 -8.92 8.86 -21.97
CA SER A 355 -9.19 8.89 -20.54
C SER A 355 -8.94 10.34 -20.10
N ASN A 356 -10.00 11.01 -19.66
CA ASN A 356 -9.92 12.39 -19.22
C ASN A 356 -9.14 12.46 -17.89
N LYS A 357 -7.80 12.37 -17.96
CA LYS A 357 -6.96 12.95 -16.91
C LYS A 357 -7.30 14.42 -16.88
N LYS A 358 -7.94 14.87 -15.79
CA LYS A 358 -8.11 16.29 -15.47
C LYS A 358 -6.75 16.96 -15.66
N LYS A 359 -6.55 17.67 -16.77
CA LYS A 359 -5.57 18.74 -16.81
C LYS A 359 -6.02 19.74 -15.75
N GLN A 360 -5.40 19.71 -14.58
CA GLN A 360 -5.29 20.93 -13.79
C GLN A 360 -4.44 21.88 -14.64
N THR A 361 -5.10 22.60 -15.55
CA THR A 361 -4.57 23.86 -16.04
C THR A 361 -4.55 24.79 -14.82
N LEU A 362 -3.40 24.87 -14.16
CA LEU A 362 -3.04 26.05 -13.39
C LEU A 362 -3.25 27.23 -14.34
N LYS A 363 -4.11 28.18 -13.95
CA LYS A 363 -4.19 29.46 -14.64
C LYS A 363 -2.80 30.08 -14.59
N LYS A 364 -2.12 30.09 -15.73
CA LYS A 364 -0.92 30.92 -15.93
C LYS A 364 -1.36 32.35 -15.65
N GLY A 365 -0.76 32.98 -14.66
CA GLY A 365 -1.00 34.40 -14.38
C GLY A 365 -0.60 35.24 -15.59
N ASP A 366 -1.32 36.33 -15.81
CA ASP A 366 -1.08 37.29 -16.87
C ASP A 366 0.37 37.79 -16.81
N ALA A 367 1.20 37.27 -17.70
CA ALA A 367 2.53 37.81 -17.96
C ALA A 367 2.43 38.73 -19.18
N ARG A 368 2.85 39.97 -18.96
CA ARG A 368 2.90 41.12 -19.88
C ARG A 368 3.31 40.76 -21.31
N GLU A 369 2.65 41.40 -22.26
CA GLU A 369 3.09 41.50 -23.65
C GLU A 369 4.51 42.08 -23.73
N SER A 370 5.43 41.33 -24.35
CA SER A 370 6.62 41.89 -24.99
C SER A 370 6.95 41.13 -26.28
N MET A 371 6.66 41.81 -27.38
CA MET A 371 7.32 41.89 -28.69
C MET A 371 8.35 40.81 -29.13
N SER A 372 8.05 40.27 -30.32
CA SER A 372 8.87 39.53 -31.30
C SER A 372 9.61 38.27 -30.82
N GLU A 373 8.92 37.13 -30.87
CA GLU A 373 9.56 35.80 -30.82
C GLU A 373 10.42 35.61 -32.08
N SER A 374 11.67 35.17 -31.88
CA SER A 374 12.61 34.86 -32.96
C SER A 374 12.41 33.44 -33.47
N ILE A 375 12.69 33.20 -34.75
CA ILE A 375 12.56 31.90 -35.45
C ILE A 375 13.33 30.75 -34.75
N GLU A 376 14.34 31.07 -33.95
CA GLU A 376 15.11 30.08 -33.18
C GLU A 376 14.34 29.54 -31.96
N GLU A 377 13.55 30.37 -31.27
CA GLU A 377 12.74 29.93 -30.13
C GLU A 377 11.55 29.05 -30.57
N GLU A 378 10.98 29.30 -31.75
CA GLU A 378 9.96 28.41 -32.34
C GLU A 378 10.54 27.03 -32.70
N LYS A 379 11.76 27.00 -33.25
CA LYS A 379 12.46 25.73 -33.56
C LYS A 379 12.83 24.95 -32.29
N GLU A 380 13.20 25.64 -31.21
CA GLU A 380 13.45 24.98 -29.92
C GLU A 380 12.16 24.45 -29.29
N LYS A 381 11.06 25.21 -29.34
CA LYS A 381 9.73 24.75 -28.89
C LYS A 381 9.21 23.57 -29.71
N GLU A 382 9.43 23.55 -31.03
CA GLU A 382 9.09 22.41 -31.90
C GLU A 382 9.91 21.16 -31.55
N LYS A 383 11.24 21.29 -31.39
CA LYS A 383 12.10 20.19 -30.95
C LYS A 383 11.72 19.65 -29.57
N GLU A 384 11.31 20.53 -28.65
CA GLU A 384 10.88 20.14 -27.30
C GLU A 384 9.52 19.42 -27.32
N LYS A 385 8.61 19.84 -28.21
CA LYS A 385 7.32 19.18 -28.43
C LYS A 385 7.50 17.80 -29.08
N GLU A 386 8.33 17.71 -30.11
CA GLU A 386 8.65 16.45 -30.79
C GLU A 386 9.33 15.44 -29.86
N LYS A 387 10.23 15.90 -28.99
CA LYS A 387 10.87 15.08 -27.95
C LYS A 387 9.84 14.54 -26.94
N LYS A 388 8.83 15.34 -26.57
CA LYS A 388 7.74 14.92 -25.68
C LYS A 388 6.81 13.89 -26.35
N ASP A 389 6.55 14.04 -27.64
CA ASP A 389 5.71 13.12 -28.41
C ASP A 389 6.36 11.72 -28.52
N ILE A 390 7.66 11.65 -28.82
CA ILE A 390 8.39 10.37 -28.88
C ILE A 390 8.45 9.70 -27.50
N GLN A 391 8.69 10.45 -26.43
CA GLN A 391 8.68 9.89 -25.08
C GLN A 391 7.33 9.28 -24.71
N SER A 392 6.22 9.90 -25.15
CA SER A 392 4.88 9.36 -24.97
C SER A 392 4.66 8.06 -25.74
N ILE A 393 5.22 7.94 -26.95
CA ILE A 393 5.16 6.70 -27.74
C ILE A 393 5.95 5.58 -27.05
N ILE A 394 7.16 5.87 -26.58
CA ILE A 394 8.00 4.90 -25.83
C ILE A 394 7.26 4.40 -24.58
N GLU A 395 6.64 5.31 -23.82
CA GLU A 395 5.89 4.95 -22.62
C GLU A 395 4.69 4.05 -22.95
N HIS A 396 3.99 4.35 -24.03
CA HIS A 396 2.87 3.55 -24.50
C HIS A 396 3.32 2.15 -24.96
N LEU A 397 4.32 2.07 -25.85
CA LEU A 397 4.82 0.81 -26.38
C LEU A 397 5.43 -0.08 -25.30
N SER A 398 6.20 0.49 -24.38
CA SER A 398 6.79 -0.27 -23.26
C SER A 398 5.74 -0.90 -22.35
N THR A 399 4.52 -0.35 -22.31
CA THR A 399 3.40 -0.90 -21.55
C THR A 399 2.59 -1.93 -22.36
N GLU A 400 2.37 -1.71 -23.66
CA GLU A 400 1.51 -2.57 -24.48
C GLU A 400 2.22 -3.81 -25.06
N LEU A 401 3.52 -3.68 -25.39
CA LEU A 401 4.29 -4.78 -25.99
C LEU A 401 4.37 -6.02 -25.08
N PRO A 402 4.70 -5.94 -23.77
CA PRO A 402 4.72 -7.12 -22.91
C PRO A 402 3.41 -7.92 -22.97
N ASN A 403 2.27 -7.25 -22.87
CA ASN A 403 0.95 -7.87 -22.90
C ASN A 403 0.69 -8.57 -24.24
N LEU A 404 0.97 -7.89 -25.37
CA LEU A 404 0.84 -8.49 -26.69
C LEU A 404 1.69 -9.77 -26.82
N ILE A 405 2.96 -9.71 -26.44
CA ILE A 405 3.90 -10.83 -26.59
C ILE A 405 3.49 -12.02 -25.72
N ILE A 406 3.00 -11.77 -24.51
CA ILE A 406 2.51 -12.82 -23.60
C ILE A 406 1.24 -13.47 -24.15
N LEU A 407 0.29 -12.67 -24.64
CA LEU A 407 -0.92 -13.22 -25.27
C LEU A 407 -0.58 -14.07 -26.50
N LEU A 408 0.36 -13.63 -27.34
CA LEU A 408 0.85 -14.44 -28.46
C LEU A 408 1.46 -15.76 -27.98
N ALA A 409 2.30 -15.73 -26.94
CA ALA A 409 2.95 -16.92 -26.41
C ALA A 409 1.94 -17.92 -25.81
N ILE A 410 0.97 -17.43 -25.02
CA ILE A 410 -0.08 -18.25 -24.40
C ILE A 410 -0.97 -18.88 -25.47
N PHE A 411 -1.31 -18.16 -26.54
CA PHE A 411 -2.22 -18.68 -27.57
C PHE A 411 -1.51 -19.29 -28.78
N ALA A 412 -0.17 -19.36 -28.78
CA ALA A 412 0.63 -19.83 -29.91
C ALA A 412 0.19 -21.20 -30.46
N LYS A 413 -0.14 -22.14 -29.56
CA LYS A 413 -0.62 -23.47 -29.94
C LYS A 413 -1.97 -23.46 -30.66
N GLU A 414 -2.91 -22.63 -30.20
CA GLU A 414 -4.23 -22.49 -30.84
C GLU A 414 -4.12 -21.79 -32.19
N GLN A 415 -3.19 -20.85 -32.29
CA GLN A 415 -2.86 -20.12 -33.51
C GLN A 415 -1.94 -20.89 -34.45
N GLN A 416 -1.49 -22.10 -34.08
CA GLN A 416 -0.60 -22.96 -34.88
C GLN A 416 0.74 -22.29 -35.28
N CYS A 417 1.26 -21.39 -34.43
CA CYS A 417 2.54 -20.74 -34.64
C CYS A 417 3.61 -21.24 -33.65
N SER A 418 4.87 -21.26 -34.08
CA SER A 418 5.99 -21.83 -33.32
C SER A 418 6.92 -20.78 -32.70
N ASN A 419 7.03 -19.60 -33.31
CA ASN A 419 7.93 -18.53 -32.88
C ASN A 419 7.22 -17.16 -32.98
N LEU A 420 7.81 -16.14 -32.35
CA LEU A 420 7.21 -14.81 -32.27
C LEU A 420 6.85 -14.20 -33.64
N LYS A 421 7.76 -14.30 -34.62
CA LYS A 421 7.55 -13.73 -35.96
C LYS A 421 6.37 -14.39 -36.66
N GLU A 422 6.34 -15.73 -36.66
CA GLU A 422 5.24 -16.51 -37.22
C GLU A 422 3.90 -16.17 -36.53
N CYS A 423 3.88 -16.04 -35.20
CA CYS A 423 2.66 -15.65 -34.48
C CYS A 423 2.19 -14.24 -34.87
N LEU A 424 3.10 -13.28 -35.05
CA LEU A 424 2.73 -11.93 -35.51
C LEU A 424 2.15 -11.97 -36.93
N GLU A 425 2.80 -12.67 -37.87
CA GLU A 425 2.36 -12.79 -39.26
C GLU A 425 0.97 -13.44 -39.36
N MET A 426 0.73 -14.52 -38.61
CA MET A 426 -0.57 -15.19 -38.58
C MET A 426 -1.67 -14.27 -38.01
N ASN A 427 -1.39 -13.54 -36.93
CA ASN A 427 -2.38 -12.61 -36.38
C ASN A 427 -2.66 -11.42 -37.31
N ILE A 428 -1.66 -10.92 -38.05
CA ILE A 428 -1.85 -9.90 -39.10
C ILE A 428 -2.84 -10.39 -40.16
N HIS A 429 -2.72 -11.65 -40.58
CA HIS A 429 -3.65 -12.25 -41.53
C HIS A 429 -5.06 -12.43 -40.92
N ASP A 430 -5.15 -13.01 -39.73
CA ASP A 430 -6.42 -13.35 -39.07
C ASP A 430 -7.27 -12.11 -38.73
N ILE A 431 -6.64 -11.00 -38.33
CA ILE A 431 -7.36 -9.76 -37.97
C ILE A 431 -8.18 -9.22 -39.15
N SER A 432 -7.73 -9.45 -40.40
CA SER A 432 -8.48 -9.04 -41.59
C SER A 432 -9.84 -9.77 -41.71
N LEU A 433 -9.95 -10.96 -41.14
CA LEU A 433 -11.12 -11.85 -41.20
C LEU A 433 -11.93 -11.89 -39.89
N ALA A 434 -11.35 -11.39 -38.79
CA ALA A 434 -11.87 -11.59 -37.44
C ALA A 434 -13.24 -10.94 -37.19
N LYS A 435 -14.24 -11.70 -36.73
CA LYS A 435 -15.52 -11.16 -36.23
C LYS A 435 -15.29 -10.31 -34.98
N LYS A 436 -16.21 -9.39 -34.67
CA LYS A 436 -16.16 -8.62 -33.41
C LYS A 436 -16.10 -9.58 -32.22
N CYS A 437 -15.23 -9.34 -31.25
CA CYS A 437 -15.12 -10.20 -30.07
C CYS A 437 -16.31 -10.00 -29.12
N LEU A 438 -17.29 -10.89 -29.21
CA LEU A 438 -18.52 -10.94 -28.39
C LEU A 438 -18.67 -12.34 -27.81
N CYS A 439 -19.49 -12.50 -26.76
CA CYS A 439 -19.72 -13.83 -26.18
C CYS A 439 -20.26 -14.85 -27.19
N GLU A 440 -21.05 -14.41 -28.17
CA GLU A 440 -21.64 -15.25 -29.22
C GLU A 440 -20.62 -15.71 -30.27
N THR A 441 -19.53 -14.97 -30.45
CA THR A 441 -18.52 -15.18 -31.50
C THR A 441 -17.14 -15.53 -30.92
N ILE A 442 -17.06 -15.71 -29.60
CA ILE A 442 -15.80 -15.85 -28.86
C ILE A 442 -14.96 -17.04 -29.36
N ASP A 443 -15.61 -18.16 -29.71
CA ASP A 443 -14.94 -19.39 -30.14
C ASP A 443 -14.32 -19.26 -31.55
N GLU A 444 -14.74 -18.27 -32.34
CA GLU A 444 -14.29 -18.05 -33.72
C GLU A 444 -13.30 -16.87 -33.85
N THR A 445 -13.00 -16.17 -32.75
CA THR A 445 -12.13 -14.99 -32.76
C THR A 445 -10.74 -15.37 -32.25
N ASN A 446 -9.69 -14.61 -32.61
CA ASN A 446 -8.39 -14.76 -31.98
C ASN A 446 -8.30 -13.90 -30.69
N ILE A 447 -7.33 -14.19 -29.81
CA ILE A 447 -7.19 -13.46 -28.54
C ILE A 447 -6.74 -12.00 -28.75
N ILE A 448 -5.91 -11.74 -29.76
CA ILE A 448 -5.36 -10.40 -30.02
C ILE A 448 -6.47 -9.44 -30.42
N HIS A 449 -7.43 -9.89 -31.24
CA HIS A 449 -8.61 -9.11 -31.59
C HIS A 449 -9.48 -8.80 -30.37
N CYS A 450 -9.60 -9.73 -29.41
CA CYS A 450 -10.33 -9.48 -28.16
C CYS A 450 -9.58 -8.49 -27.25
N ALA A 451 -8.26 -8.64 -27.13
CA ALA A 451 -7.43 -7.79 -26.29
C ALA A 451 -7.30 -6.36 -26.83
N PHE A 452 -7.41 -6.16 -28.13
CA PHE A 452 -7.31 -4.85 -28.78
C PHE A 452 -8.61 -4.46 -29.50
N GLN A 453 -9.75 -4.92 -28.99
CA GLN A 453 -11.08 -4.72 -29.60
C GLN A 453 -11.52 -3.26 -29.75
N ASP A 454 -10.91 -2.35 -28.97
CA ASP A 454 -11.22 -0.92 -29.03
C ASP A 454 -10.54 -0.23 -30.22
N TYR A 455 -9.57 -0.88 -30.85
CA TYR A 455 -8.98 -0.46 -32.12
C TYR A 455 -9.77 -1.06 -33.29
N ASN A 456 -9.98 -0.27 -34.34
CA ASN A 456 -10.49 -0.82 -35.59
C ASN A 456 -9.47 -1.80 -36.20
N ARG A 457 -9.95 -2.71 -37.04
CA ARG A 457 -9.13 -3.80 -37.59
C ARG A 457 -7.92 -3.31 -38.37
N GLU A 458 -8.11 -2.29 -39.21
CA GLU A 458 -7.04 -1.71 -40.04
C GLU A 458 -5.92 -1.13 -39.17
N THR A 459 -6.27 -0.41 -38.09
CA THR A 459 -5.32 0.19 -37.16
C THR A 459 -4.55 -0.87 -36.38
N LEU A 460 -5.24 -1.93 -35.92
CA LEU A 460 -4.59 -3.04 -35.21
C LEU A 460 -3.66 -3.83 -36.13
N GLN A 461 -4.10 -4.09 -37.37
CA GLN A 461 -3.27 -4.76 -38.38
C GLN A 461 -2.01 -3.94 -38.68
N GLN A 462 -2.17 -2.64 -38.90
CA GLN A 462 -1.06 -1.73 -39.14
C GLN A 462 -0.10 -1.68 -37.95
N PHE A 463 -0.62 -1.68 -36.72
CA PHE A 463 0.19 -1.74 -35.50
C PHE A 463 1.05 -3.00 -35.44
N LEU A 464 0.48 -4.18 -35.71
CA LEU A 464 1.25 -5.43 -35.74
C LEU A 464 2.30 -5.44 -36.87
N MET A 465 2.00 -4.86 -38.03
CA MET A 465 2.98 -4.71 -39.12
C MET A 465 4.15 -3.81 -38.70
N TYR A 466 3.89 -2.69 -38.02
CA TYR A 466 4.96 -1.83 -37.51
C TYR A 466 5.80 -2.52 -36.44
N ILE A 467 5.20 -3.38 -35.60
CA ILE A 467 5.98 -4.22 -34.68
C ILE A 467 6.88 -5.15 -35.46
N LEU A 468 6.38 -5.81 -36.50
CA LEU A 468 7.20 -6.73 -37.30
C LEU A 468 8.36 -6.00 -37.98
N GLU A 469 8.13 -4.82 -38.55
CA GLU A 469 9.18 -3.96 -39.10
C GLU A 469 10.19 -3.52 -38.03
N LEU A 470 9.70 -3.14 -36.84
CA LEU A 470 10.55 -2.74 -35.72
C LEU A 470 11.49 -3.87 -35.30
N LEU A 471 10.99 -5.11 -35.28
CA LEU A 471 11.79 -6.30 -34.94
C LEU A 471 12.84 -6.63 -36.01
N GLU A 472 12.61 -6.29 -37.27
CA GLU A 472 13.61 -6.48 -38.34
C GLU A 472 14.73 -5.44 -38.29
N ARG A 473 14.49 -4.28 -37.66
CA ARG A 473 15.47 -3.19 -37.59
C ARG A 473 16.30 -3.16 -36.31
N ASP A 474 15.82 -3.77 -35.22
CA ASP A 474 16.55 -3.84 -33.95
C ASP A 474 16.64 -5.29 -33.42
N GLU A 475 17.78 -5.91 -33.66
CA GLU A 475 18.08 -7.30 -33.25
C GLU A 475 17.98 -7.47 -31.72
N LEU A 476 18.43 -6.48 -30.94
CA LEU A 476 18.42 -6.54 -29.47
C LEU A 476 17.00 -6.52 -28.90
N LEU A 477 16.11 -5.70 -29.45
CA LEU A 477 14.70 -5.67 -29.12
C LEU A 477 14.02 -6.96 -29.55
N TYR A 478 14.31 -7.45 -30.77
CA TYR A 478 13.79 -8.74 -31.23
C TYR A 478 14.10 -9.87 -30.26
N HIS A 479 15.36 -10.03 -29.88
CA HIS A 479 15.75 -11.05 -28.91
C HIS A 479 15.16 -10.82 -27.52
N THR A 480 14.98 -9.56 -27.10
CA THR A 480 14.28 -9.23 -25.84
C THR A 480 12.83 -9.73 -25.88
N LEU A 481 12.10 -9.49 -26.96
CA LEU A 481 10.72 -9.94 -27.10
C LEU A 481 10.62 -11.45 -27.31
N VAL A 482 11.56 -12.07 -28.05
CA VAL A 482 11.66 -13.54 -28.17
C VAL A 482 11.92 -14.18 -26.82
N PHE A 483 12.79 -13.61 -25.99
CA PHE A 483 13.01 -14.08 -24.62
C PHE A 483 11.70 -14.07 -23.82
N ILE A 484 10.93 -12.98 -23.88
CA ILE A 484 9.63 -12.90 -23.19
C ILE A 484 8.67 -13.96 -23.75
N PHE A 485 8.59 -14.09 -25.07
CA PHE A 485 7.73 -15.04 -25.76
C PHE A 485 8.06 -16.49 -25.38
N ASP A 486 9.32 -16.91 -25.51
CA ASP A 486 9.75 -18.29 -25.28
C ASP A 486 9.59 -18.71 -23.82
N ASN A 487 9.85 -17.80 -22.88
CA ASN A 487 9.65 -18.11 -21.46
C ASN A 487 8.18 -18.03 -21.01
N SER A 488 7.30 -17.50 -21.85
CA SER A 488 5.85 -17.52 -21.64
C SER A 488 5.18 -18.69 -22.40
N LYS A 489 5.91 -19.38 -23.28
CA LYS A 489 5.36 -20.44 -24.15
C LYS A 489 4.96 -21.71 -23.40
N ASP A 490 5.55 -21.98 -22.23
CA ASP A 490 5.15 -23.12 -21.37
C ASP A 490 3.67 -23.06 -20.97
N MET A 491 3.04 -21.90 -21.12
CA MET A 491 1.65 -21.61 -20.81
C MET A 491 0.72 -21.82 -22.01
N ASN A 492 1.21 -22.35 -23.13
CA ASN A 492 0.40 -22.60 -24.32
C ASN A 492 -0.49 -23.86 -24.22
N LYS A 493 -0.41 -24.59 -23.10
CA LYS A 493 -1.21 -25.76 -22.81
C LYS A 493 -2.59 -25.34 -22.32
N ASP A 494 -3.59 -26.17 -22.61
CA ASP A 494 -4.92 -25.99 -22.04
C ASP A 494 -4.92 -26.56 -20.61
N GLY A 495 -5.61 -25.89 -19.68
CA GLY A 495 -5.63 -26.31 -18.29
C GLY A 495 -4.30 -26.08 -17.59
N ILE A 496 -3.70 -24.89 -17.79
CA ILE A 496 -2.41 -24.48 -17.22
C ILE A 496 -2.37 -24.74 -15.70
N ILE A 497 -3.47 -24.48 -15.01
CA ILE A 497 -3.62 -24.66 -13.56
C ILE A 497 -3.39 -26.11 -13.08
N ILE A 498 -3.49 -27.08 -13.97
CA ILE A 498 -3.24 -28.50 -13.68
C ILE A 498 -1.73 -28.76 -13.59
N THR A 499 -0.92 -27.99 -14.30
CA THR A 499 0.51 -28.25 -14.50
C THR A 499 1.43 -27.26 -13.80
N MET A 500 0.88 -26.21 -13.19
CA MET A 500 1.64 -25.10 -12.62
C MET A 500 1.13 -24.76 -11.21
N SER A 501 2.02 -24.27 -10.34
CA SER A 501 1.61 -23.75 -9.04
C SER A 501 0.78 -22.47 -9.21
N PRO A 502 -0.11 -22.14 -8.26
CA PRO A 502 -0.89 -20.91 -8.30
C PRO A 502 -0.02 -19.67 -8.29
N GLU A 503 1.10 -19.71 -7.55
CA GLU A 503 2.08 -18.64 -7.52
C GLU A 503 2.69 -18.43 -8.91
N ASP A 504 3.02 -19.52 -9.63
CA ASP A 504 3.53 -19.43 -11.00
C ASP A 504 2.49 -18.89 -11.98
N VAL A 505 1.21 -19.25 -11.81
CA VAL A 505 0.12 -18.76 -12.65
C VAL A 505 -0.14 -17.27 -12.36
N GLU A 506 -0.14 -16.89 -11.08
CA GLU A 506 -0.31 -15.50 -10.65
C GLU A 506 0.82 -14.62 -11.20
N HIS A 507 2.07 -15.05 -11.04
CA HIS A 507 3.26 -14.35 -11.51
C HIS A 507 3.48 -14.36 -13.03
N LYS A 508 2.77 -15.18 -13.82
CA LYS A 508 3.00 -15.23 -15.28
C LYS A 508 1.81 -14.75 -16.11
N ILE A 509 0.59 -14.87 -15.60
CA ILE A 509 -0.65 -14.51 -16.32
C ILE A 509 -1.31 -13.32 -15.66
N ILE A 510 -1.48 -13.42 -14.35
CA ILE A 510 -2.39 -12.56 -13.63
C ILE A 510 -1.79 -11.16 -13.43
N GLU A 511 -0.51 -11.08 -13.03
CA GLU A 511 0.21 -9.80 -12.91
C GLU A 511 0.45 -9.11 -14.28
N HIS A 512 0.38 -9.87 -15.37
CA HIS A 512 0.88 -9.45 -16.70
C HIS A 512 -0.25 -9.06 -17.64
N LEU A 513 -1.43 -9.66 -17.45
CA LEU A 513 -2.66 -9.30 -18.14
C LEU A 513 -3.45 -8.24 -17.38
N THR A 514 -2.76 -7.48 -16.50
CA THR A 514 -3.34 -6.52 -15.57
C THR A 514 -4.31 -5.55 -16.24
N ILE A 515 -5.35 -5.23 -15.49
CA ILE A 515 -6.53 -4.46 -15.89
C ILE A 515 -6.11 -3.15 -16.51
N ARG A 516 -6.48 -2.96 -17.77
CA ARG A 516 -6.36 -1.65 -18.41
C ARG A 516 -7.37 -0.71 -17.73
N PRO A 517 -7.03 0.58 -17.52
CA PRO A 517 -7.99 1.57 -17.03
C PRO A 517 -9.32 1.55 -17.82
N GLU A 518 -9.26 1.22 -19.10
CA GLU A 518 -10.39 1.06 -20.01
C GLU A 518 -11.32 -0.11 -19.62
N GLU A 519 -10.77 -1.27 -19.23
CA GLU A 519 -11.54 -2.44 -18.79
C GLU A 519 -12.21 -2.19 -17.44
N LYS A 520 -11.54 -1.45 -16.55
CA LYS A 520 -12.12 -0.96 -15.30
C LYS A 520 -13.29 0.00 -15.54
N ASP A 521 -13.16 0.93 -16.49
CA ASP A 521 -14.20 1.93 -16.78
C ASP A 521 -15.42 1.31 -17.49
N LYS A 522 -15.19 0.34 -18.39
CA LYS A 522 -16.22 -0.31 -19.22
C LYS A 522 -16.94 -1.45 -18.50
N TYR A 523 -16.19 -2.34 -17.85
CA TYR A 523 -16.72 -3.55 -17.23
C TYR A 523 -16.77 -3.47 -15.70
N GLY A 524 -16.24 -2.41 -15.09
CA GLY A 524 -16.14 -2.30 -13.63
C GLY A 524 -15.13 -3.29 -13.04
N GLU A 525 -14.21 -3.83 -13.86
CA GLU A 525 -13.29 -4.88 -13.48
C GLU A 525 -12.26 -4.37 -12.46
N VAL A 526 -12.09 -5.13 -11.37
CA VAL A 526 -11.11 -4.82 -10.33
C VAL A 526 -10.30 -6.07 -10.01
N PHE A 527 -8.99 -5.90 -10.05
CA PHE A 527 -8.05 -6.96 -9.83
C PHE A 527 -8.04 -7.28 -8.34
N THR A 528 -8.35 -8.52 -7.97
CA THR A 528 -8.37 -8.92 -6.55
C THR A 528 -7.09 -9.68 -6.21
N PRO A 529 -6.18 -9.11 -5.41
CA PRO A 529 -4.93 -9.77 -5.00
C PRO A 529 -5.18 -11.08 -4.24
N SER A 530 -4.31 -12.07 -4.45
CA SER A 530 -4.44 -13.39 -3.82
C SER A 530 -4.48 -13.35 -2.29
N PHE A 531 -3.75 -12.45 -1.63
CA PHE A 531 -3.79 -12.34 -0.17
C PHE A 531 -5.17 -11.90 0.36
N LEU A 532 -5.90 -11.05 -0.37
CA LEU A 532 -7.28 -10.67 0.00
C LEU A 532 -8.23 -11.83 -0.24
N ILE A 533 -8.07 -12.57 -1.33
CA ILE A 533 -8.89 -13.75 -1.61
C ILE A 533 -8.68 -14.79 -0.51
N ASN A 534 -7.44 -15.11 -0.16
CA ASN A 534 -7.14 -16.03 0.94
C ASN A 534 -7.76 -15.55 2.26
N THR A 535 -7.65 -14.25 2.58
CA THR A 535 -8.29 -13.66 3.76
C THR A 535 -9.81 -13.88 3.77
N LEU A 536 -10.50 -13.83 2.63
CA LEU A 536 -11.94 -14.09 2.56
C LEU A 536 -12.26 -15.57 2.78
N LEU A 537 -11.51 -16.43 2.07
CA LEU A 537 -11.74 -17.86 2.04
C LEU A 537 -11.41 -18.55 3.37
N ASP A 538 -10.51 -17.98 4.17
CA ASP A 538 -10.18 -18.46 5.52
C ASP A 538 -11.32 -18.28 6.52
N GLU A 539 -12.29 -17.42 6.22
CA GLU A 539 -13.45 -17.13 7.06
C GLU A 539 -14.67 -17.99 6.68
N LEU A 540 -14.54 -18.85 5.65
CA LEU A 540 -15.53 -19.87 5.35
C LEU A 540 -15.44 -21.05 6.35
N PRO A 541 -16.56 -21.71 6.68
CA PRO A 541 -16.55 -22.91 7.54
C PRO A 541 -15.61 -23.98 7.00
N THR A 542 -14.81 -24.62 7.86
CA THR A 542 -13.76 -25.55 7.44
C THR A 542 -14.29 -26.77 6.68
N GLU A 543 -15.54 -27.15 6.91
CA GLU A 543 -16.19 -28.31 6.32
C GLU A 543 -16.34 -28.17 4.80
N VAL A 544 -16.44 -26.94 4.29
CA VAL A 544 -16.64 -26.67 2.85
C VAL A 544 -15.48 -27.20 2.01
N TRP A 545 -14.27 -27.27 2.58
CA TRP A 545 -13.08 -27.75 1.89
C TRP A 545 -13.00 -29.27 1.82
N SER A 546 -13.79 -29.98 2.62
CA SER A 546 -13.75 -31.44 2.73
C SER A 546 -14.88 -32.15 1.98
N ASN A 547 -15.86 -31.40 1.47
CA ASN A 547 -17.04 -31.95 0.82
C ASN A 547 -16.94 -31.84 -0.72
N PRO A 548 -16.77 -32.97 -1.45
CA PRO A 548 -16.58 -32.99 -2.90
C PRO A 548 -17.87 -32.73 -3.69
N GLU A 549 -19.04 -32.68 -3.04
CA GLU A 549 -20.34 -32.45 -3.70
C GLU A 549 -20.73 -30.97 -3.75
N LEU A 550 -19.95 -30.08 -3.12
CA LEU A 550 -20.26 -28.65 -3.10
C LEU A 550 -19.91 -27.99 -4.44
N THR A 551 -20.84 -27.17 -4.89
CA THR A 551 -20.71 -26.33 -6.09
C THR A 551 -20.33 -24.90 -5.71
N TRP A 552 -19.28 -24.39 -6.35
CA TRP A 552 -18.71 -23.06 -6.16
C TRP A 552 -18.96 -22.23 -7.41
N PHE A 553 -19.39 -20.98 -7.23
CA PHE A 553 -19.68 -20.09 -8.34
C PHE A 553 -19.07 -18.71 -8.16
N ASP A 554 -18.40 -18.22 -9.20
CA ASP A 554 -17.98 -16.82 -9.34
C ASP A 554 -18.82 -16.13 -10.43
N PRO A 555 -19.68 -15.16 -10.07
CA PRO A 555 -20.57 -14.49 -11.02
C PRO A 555 -19.88 -13.43 -11.89
N ALA A 556 -18.69 -12.98 -11.51
CA ALA A 556 -17.90 -11.94 -12.17
C ALA A 556 -16.41 -12.33 -12.11
N ASN A 557 -16.09 -13.41 -12.82
CA ASN A 557 -14.86 -14.16 -12.67
C ASN A 557 -13.58 -13.39 -13.01
N GLY A 558 -13.66 -12.34 -13.85
CA GLY A 558 -12.50 -11.76 -14.49
C GLY A 558 -11.71 -12.85 -15.20
N ILE A 559 -10.39 -12.89 -14.97
CA ILE A 559 -9.53 -13.98 -15.46
C ILE A 559 -9.52 -15.23 -14.57
N GLY A 560 -10.15 -15.19 -13.38
CA GLY A 560 -10.38 -16.37 -12.53
C GLY A 560 -9.53 -16.46 -11.26
N ASN A 561 -9.20 -15.33 -10.63
CA ASN A 561 -8.38 -15.30 -9.41
C ASN A 561 -9.02 -16.08 -8.25
N PHE A 562 -10.34 -15.95 -8.03
CA PHE A 562 -11.04 -16.66 -6.96
C PHE A 562 -11.06 -18.19 -7.20
N PRO A 563 -11.57 -18.69 -8.35
CA PRO A 563 -11.58 -20.12 -8.64
C PRO A 563 -10.20 -20.75 -8.65
N MET A 564 -9.13 -20.02 -8.98
CA MET A 564 -7.76 -20.54 -8.98
C MET A 564 -7.29 -20.90 -7.57
N ILE A 565 -7.54 -20.02 -6.60
CA ILE A 565 -7.19 -20.25 -5.20
C ILE A 565 -8.08 -21.35 -4.62
N ILE A 566 -9.37 -21.36 -4.97
CA ILE A 566 -10.29 -22.44 -4.56
C ILE A 566 -9.84 -23.79 -5.12
N TYR A 567 -9.52 -23.88 -6.41
CA TYR A 567 -9.02 -25.09 -7.07
C TYR A 567 -7.83 -25.67 -6.30
N THR A 568 -6.85 -24.83 -5.96
CA THR A 568 -5.64 -25.23 -5.25
C THR A 568 -5.95 -25.79 -3.87
N ARG A 569 -6.80 -25.07 -3.11
CA ARG A 569 -7.23 -25.51 -1.78
C ARG A 569 -7.93 -26.87 -1.86
N LEU A 570 -8.84 -27.04 -2.83
CA LEU A 570 -9.58 -28.29 -3.05
C LEU A 570 -8.68 -29.44 -3.51
N MET A 571 -7.67 -29.17 -4.36
CA MET A 571 -6.69 -30.18 -4.76
C MET A 571 -5.97 -30.77 -3.55
N VAL A 572 -5.62 -29.94 -2.56
CA VAL A 572 -4.99 -30.41 -1.32
C VAL A 572 -6.01 -31.08 -0.39
N SER A 573 -7.12 -30.41 -0.09
CA SER A 573 -8.07 -30.85 0.95
C SER A 573 -8.81 -32.14 0.58
N LEU A 574 -9.07 -32.38 -0.71
CA LEU A 574 -9.77 -33.57 -1.19
C LEU A 574 -8.86 -34.78 -1.45
N THR A 575 -7.58 -34.73 -1.06
CA THR A 575 -6.63 -35.86 -1.22
C THR A 575 -7.12 -37.16 -0.61
N LYS A 576 -7.81 -37.09 0.53
CA LYS A 576 -8.36 -38.29 1.18
C LYS A 576 -9.56 -38.88 0.45
N TRP A 577 -10.34 -38.05 -0.25
CA TRP A 577 -11.53 -38.48 -0.96
C TRP A 577 -11.19 -39.10 -2.32
N GLU A 578 -10.33 -38.43 -3.10
CA GLU A 578 -9.80 -38.95 -4.37
C GLU A 578 -8.29 -38.76 -4.41
N PRO A 579 -7.51 -39.80 -4.06
CA PRO A 579 -6.05 -39.74 -4.08
C PRO A 579 -5.46 -39.55 -5.48
N ASN A 580 -6.17 -39.94 -6.54
CA ASN A 580 -5.68 -39.75 -7.90
C ASN A 580 -5.82 -38.28 -8.32
N GLU A 581 -4.68 -37.62 -8.49
CA GLU A 581 -4.61 -36.19 -8.78
C GLU A 581 -5.39 -35.78 -10.05
N THR A 582 -5.28 -36.55 -11.13
CA THR A 582 -5.96 -36.26 -12.40
C THR A 582 -7.48 -36.41 -12.26
N LYS A 583 -7.97 -37.47 -11.63
CA LYS A 583 -9.42 -37.67 -11.39
C LYS A 583 -9.99 -36.58 -10.50
N ARG A 584 -9.29 -36.25 -9.42
CA ARG A 584 -9.65 -35.18 -8.49
C ARG A 584 -9.70 -33.81 -9.19
N SER A 585 -8.67 -33.46 -9.94
CA SER A 585 -8.62 -32.22 -10.72
C SER A 585 -9.79 -32.13 -11.70
N ASN A 586 -10.06 -33.20 -12.46
CA ASN A 586 -11.18 -33.26 -13.38
C ASN A 586 -12.53 -33.12 -12.66
N HIS A 587 -12.71 -33.74 -11.49
CA HIS A 587 -13.91 -33.56 -10.68
C HIS A 587 -14.09 -32.11 -10.23
N ILE A 588 -13.04 -31.49 -9.69
CA ILE A 588 -13.10 -30.09 -9.24
C ILE A 588 -13.47 -29.17 -10.41
N LEU A 589 -12.79 -29.28 -11.55
CA LEU A 589 -12.99 -28.38 -12.70
C LEU A 589 -14.35 -28.55 -13.39
N THR A 590 -14.89 -29.78 -13.42
CA THR A 590 -16.10 -30.10 -14.21
C THR A 590 -17.36 -30.24 -13.35
N LYS A 591 -17.25 -30.50 -12.05
CA LYS A 591 -18.38 -30.74 -11.14
C LYS A 591 -18.49 -29.72 -10.01
N MET A 592 -17.39 -29.11 -9.57
CA MET A 592 -17.41 -28.19 -8.43
C MET A 592 -17.32 -26.73 -8.84
N LEU A 593 -16.43 -26.35 -9.76
CA LEU A 593 -16.20 -24.96 -10.14
C LEU A 593 -17.09 -24.51 -11.30
N PHE A 594 -17.76 -23.38 -11.10
CA PHE A 594 -18.58 -22.69 -12.09
C PHE A 594 -18.21 -21.20 -12.12
N MET A 595 -18.15 -20.63 -13.32
CA MET A 595 -17.67 -19.27 -13.53
C MET A 595 -18.54 -18.56 -14.57
N ASN A 596 -18.86 -17.30 -14.33
CA ASN A 596 -19.47 -16.41 -15.31
C ASN A 596 -18.61 -15.16 -15.49
N GLU A 597 -18.44 -14.73 -16.74
CA GLU A 597 -17.72 -13.50 -17.08
C GLU A 597 -18.37 -12.81 -18.29
N LEU A 598 -18.44 -11.48 -18.26
CA LEU A 598 -19.04 -10.68 -19.32
C LEU A 598 -18.03 -10.34 -20.42
N ASN A 599 -16.77 -10.10 -20.07
CA ASN A 599 -15.68 -9.73 -20.95
C ASN A 599 -15.17 -10.98 -21.72
N PRO A 600 -15.37 -11.06 -23.04
CA PRO A 600 -14.97 -12.24 -23.82
C PRO A 600 -13.45 -12.47 -23.82
N LYS A 601 -12.62 -11.42 -23.69
CA LYS A 601 -11.16 -11.55 -23.55
C LYS A 601 -10.83 -12.38 -22.31
N ASN A 602 -11.44 -12.05 -21.18
CA ASN A 602 -11.22 -12.73 -19.91
C ASN A 602 -11.72 -14.17 -19.95
N VAL A 603 -12.86 -14.43 -20.59
CA VAL A 603 -13.35 -15.80 -20.80
C VAL A 603 -12.35 -16.66 -21.56
N LYS A 604 -11.70 -16.13 -22.61
CA LYS A 604 -10.64 -16.88 -23.33
C LYS A 604 -9.46 -17.21 -22.44
N ILE A 605 -8.99 -16.21 -21.67
CA ILE A 605 -7.88 -16.39 -20.73
C ILE A 605 -8.26 -17.44 -19.67
N SER A 606 -9.46 -17.36 -19.08
CA SER A 606 -9.93 -18.35 -18.12
C SER A 606 -10.08 -19.75 -18.72
N ARG A 607 -10.60 -19.88 -19.95
CA ARG A 607 -10.66 -21.19 -20.64
C ARG A 607 -9.28 -21.76 -20.91
N LYS A 608 -8.28 -20.91 -21.13
CA LYS A 608 -6.88 -21.34 -21.22
C LYS A 608 -6.36 -21.85 -19.88
N LEU A 609 -6.61 -21.08 -18.81
CA LEU A 609 -6.19 -21.37 -17.44
C LEU A 609 -6.77 -22.67 -16.90
N PHE A 610 -8.09 -22.83 -16.98
CA PHE A 610 -8.83 -23.94 -16.38
C PHE A 610 -9.09 -25.11 -17.35
N GLY A 611 -8.86 -24.89 -18.65
CA GLY A 611 -9.11 -25.86 -19.71
C GLY A 611 -10.53 -25.78 -20.28
N LYS A 612 -10.70 -26.34 -21.48
CA LYS A 612 -11.96 -26.26 -22.27
C LYS A 612 -13.14 -26.99 -21.63
N SER A 613 -12.89 -27.92 -20.72
CA SER A 613 -13.92 -28.67 -19.99
C SER A 613 -14.45 -27.95 -18.75
N ALA A 614 -13.82 -26.86 -18.32
CA ALA A 614 -14.26 -26.09 -17.16
C ALA A 614 -15.58 -25.36 -17.44
N ASN A 615 -16.43 -25.24 -16.42
CA ASN A 615 -17.75 -24.60 -16.55
C ASN A 615 -17.64 -23.07 -16.56
N ILE A 616 -17.25 -22.48 -17.71
CA ILE A 616 -17.07 -21.03 -17.89
C ILE A 616 -18.10 -20.51 -18.90
N THR A 617 -19.01 -19.66 -18.42
CA THR A 617 -20.05 -19.02 -19.24
C THR A 617 -19.66 -17.59 -19.59
N CYS A 618 -19.83 -17.21 -20.86
CA CYS A 618 -19.70 -15.83 -21.32
C CYS A 618 -21.10 -15.19 -21.37
N SER A 619 -21.49 -14.43 -20.35
CA SER A 619 -22.81 -13.78 -20.35
C SER A 619 -22.94 -12.66 -19.31
N ASP A 620 -23.97 -11.83 -19.47
CA ASP A 620 -24.39 -10.88 -18.44
C ASP A 620 -25.03 -11.62 -17.27
N PHE A 621 -24.33 -11.62 -16.13
CA PHE A 621 -24.79 -12.27 -14.91
C PHE A 621 -26.19 -11.83 -14.49
N LEU A 622 -26.57 -10.56 -14.69
CA LEU A 622 -27.84 -10.04 -14.18
C LEU A 622 -29.03 -10.49 -15.02
N THR A 623 -28.84 -10.79 -16.31
CA THR A 623 -29.92 -11.16 -17.22
C THR A 623 -29.99 -12.66 -17.51
N ASN A 624 -28.88 -13.40 -17.48
CA ASN A 624 -28.86 -14.84 -17.75
C ASN A 624 -29.31 -15.69 -16.56
N ASP A 625 -29.91 -16.85 -16.84
CA ASP A 625 -30.29 -17.82 -15.80
C ASP A 625 -29.13 -18.78 -15.46
N PHE A 626 -29.02 -19.13 -14.19
CA PHE A 626 -27.99 -20.02 -13.65
C PHE A 626 -28.61 -21.06 -12.70
N PRO A 627 -27.99 -22.23 -12.52
CA PRO A 627 -28.45 -23.20 -11.52
C PRO A 627 -28.20 -22.71 -10.09
N LEU A 628 -28.71 -23.46 -9.11
CA LEU A 628 -28.44 -23.17 -7.70
C LEU A 628 -27.06 -23.69 -7.27
N PHE A 629 -26.34 -22.91 -6.47
CA PHE A 629 -25.00 -23.21 -5.98
C PHE A 629 -24.95 -23.31 -4.45
N ASP A 630 -23.95 -24.02 -3.94
CA ASP A 630 -23.73 -24.14 -2.49
C ASP A 630 -22.96 -22.94 -1.94
N ILE A 631 -21.98 -22.46 -2.72
CA ILE A 631 -21.09 -21.36 -2.34
C ILE A 631 -20.94 -20.42 -3.52
N ILE A 632 -21.17 -19.12 -3.30
CA ILE A 632 -20.94 -18.07 -4.30
C ILE A 632 -19.88 -17.13 -3.73
N VAL A 633 -18.79 -16.90 -4.48
CA VAL A 633 -17.69 -16.03 -4.07
C VAL A 633 -17.37 -15.02 -5.16
N GLY A 634 -16.74 -13.90 -4.81
CA GLY A 634 -16.21 -12.99 -5.83
C GLY A 634 -16.09 -11.54 -5.38
N ASN A 635 -15.68 -10.69 -6.32
CA ASN A 635 -15.60 -9.24 -6.19
C ASN A 635 -16.46 -8.60 -7.29
N PRO A 636 -17.79 -8.45 -7.07
CA PRO A 636 -18.68 -7.94 -8.11
C PRO A 636 -18.35 -6.49 -8.48
N PRO A 637 -18.66 -6.05 -9.72
CA PRO A 637 -18.39 -4.68 -10.15
C PRO A 637 -19.21 -3.65 -9.36
N PHE A 638 -18.56 -2.58 -8.90
CA PHE A 638 -19.18 -1.62 -7.97
C PHE A 638 -20.20 -0.69 -8.65
N GLN A 639 -19.92 -0.21 -9.86
CA GLN A 639 -20.72 0.81 -10.54
C GLN A 639 -20.92 0.45 -12.00
N LYS A 640 -22.05 0.89 -12.58
CA LYS A 640 -22.30 0.80 -14.02
C LYS A 640 -21.52 1.89 -14.76
N GLU A 641 -21.07 1.60 -15.98
CA GLU A 641 -20.52 2.61 -16.89
C GLU A 641 -21.53 3.74 -17.14
N LYS A 642 -21.04 4.99 -17.25
CA LYS A 642 -21.87 6.17 -17.58
C LYS A 642 -22.03 6.31 -19.09
N GLU A 643 -23.25 6.23 -19.60
CA GLU A 643 -23.56 6.60 -20.99
C GLU A 643 -23.25 8.09 -21.25
N GLU A 644 -22.85 8.46 -22.47
CA GLU A 644 -22.47 9.85 -22.80
C GLU A 644 -23.55 10.90 -22.51
N LYS A 645 -24.83 10.50 -22.58
CA LYS A 645 -25.97 11.38 -22.26
C LYS A 645 -26.06 11.70 -20.77
N ASP A 646 -25.57 10.82 -19.90
CA ASP A 646 -25.59 10.98 -18.45
C ASP A 646 -24.37 11.78 -17.92
N LYS A 647 -23.35 12.01 -18.77
CA LYS A 647 -22.15 12.78 -18.40
C LYS A 647 -22.40 14.29 -18.26
N LYS A 648 -23.50 14.82 -18.83
CA LYS A 648 -23.83 16.26 -18.82
C LYS A 648 -24.66 16.72 -17.62
N GLN A 649 -25.23 15.80 -16.83
CA GLN A 649 -25.93 16.16 -15.60
C GLN A 649 -25.04 15.78 -14.42
N GLY A 650 -24.48 16.77 -13.73
CA GLY A 650 -23.67 16.61 -12.51
C GLY A 650 -24.48 16.11 -11.31
N GLY A 651 -25.29 15.07 -11.47
CA GLY A 651 -26.13 14.44 -10.46
C GLY A 651 -25.55 13.12 -9.98
N HIS A 652 -25.61 12.89 -8.67
CA HIS A 652 -25.33 11.63 -7.98
C HIS A 652 -26.43 10.56 -8.27
N GLY A 653 -26.70 10.28 -9.55
CA GLY A 653 -27.56 9.18 -9.99
C GLY A 653 -26.83 7.84 -9.85
N LYS A 654 -26.86 7.28 -8.65
CA LYS A 654 -26.32 5.97 -8.28
C LYS A 654 -27.23 4.86 -8.82
N THR A 655 -26.76 4.03 -9.74
CA THR A 655 -27.19 2.62 -9.74
C THR A 655 -26.00 1.78 -9.34
N ASN A 656 -25.94 1.45 -8.06
CA ASN A 656 -24.94 0.54 -7.48
C ASN A 656 -25.14 -0.84 -8.13
N LEU A 657 -24.15 -1.30 -8.90
CA LEU A 657 -24.26 -2.54 -9.65
C LEU A 657 -24.10 -3.75 -8.72
N TRP A 658 -23.19 -3.65 -7.75
CA TRP A 658 -22.88 -4.70 -6.78
C TRP A 658 -24.10 -5.16 -5.95
N GLU A 659 -25.06 -4.28 -5.63
CA GLU A 659 -26.28 -4.67 -4.90
C GLU A 659 -27.12 -5.68 -5.69
N LYS A 660 -27.23 -5.48 -7.02
CA LYS A 660 -27.94 -6.39 -7.90
C LYS A 660 -27.26 -7.75 -7.97
N PHE A 661 -25.92 -7.76 -7.94
CA PHE A 661 -25.14 -9.00 -7.87
C PHE A 661 -25.45 -9.73 -6.56
N VAL A 662 -25.44 -9.05 -5.42
CA VAL A 662 -25.81 -9.64 -4.12
C VAL A 662 -27.21 -10.26 -4.16
N PHE A 663 -28.23 -9.50 -4.57
CA PHE A 663 -29.61 -10.00 -4.60
C PHE A 663 -29.77 -11.23 -5.51
N LYS A 664 -29.13 -11.22 -6.69
CA LYS A 664 -29.21 -12.38 -7.60
C LYS A 664 -28.44 -13.58 -7.05
N SER A 665 -27.24 -13.37 -6.51
CA SER A 665 -26.45 -14.44 -5.88
C SER A 665 -27.20 -15.08 -4.71
N LEU A 666 -27.85 -14.31 -3.83
CA LEU A 666 -28.67 -14.85 -2.75
C LEU A 666 -29.85 -15.70 -3.27
N LYS A 667 -30.45 -15.33 -4.41
CA LYS A 667 -31.48 -16.17 -5.06
C LYS A 667 -30.91 -17.47 -5.61
N LEU A 668 -29.69 -17.44 -6.14
CA LEU A 668 -28.98 -18.59 -6.69
C LEU A 668 -28.34 -19.49 -5.62
N LEU A 669 -28.28 -19.05 -4.36
CA LEU A 669 -27.79 -19.90 -3.27
C LEU A 669 -28.84 -20.93 -2.84
N LYS A 670 -28.40 -22.17 -2.62
CA LYS A 670 -29.18 -23.20 -1.93
C LYS A 670 -29.44 -22.80 -0.47
N PRO A 671 -30.48 -23.34 0.19
CA PRO A 671 -30.70 -23.10 1.63
C PRO A 671 -29.44 -23.43 2.44
N LYS A 672 -29.08 -22.57 3.39
CA LYS A 672 -27.82 -22.64 4.18
C LYS A 672 -26.51 -22.50 3.37
N GLY A 673 -26.61 -22.18 2.08
CA GLY A 673 -25.47 -21.85 1.24
C GLY A 673 -24.77 -20.56 1.66
N LEU A 674 -23.55 -20.37 1.18
CA LEU A 674 -22.65 -19.30 1.62
C LEU A 674 -22.38 -18.30 0.50
N LEU A 675 -22.54 -17.00 0.79
CA LEU A 675 -22.09 -15.91 -0.06
C LEU A 675 -20.83 -15.30 0.56
N ALA A 676 -19.72 -15.21 -0.16
CA ALA A 676 -18.52 -14.53 0.32
C ALA A 676 -18.04 -13.48 -0.68
N PHE A 677 -18.32 -12.20 -0.39
CA PHE A 677 -18.10 -11.09 -1.33
C PHE A 677 -17.21 -9.99 -0.78
N ILE A 678 -16.59 -9.27 -1.72
CA ILE A 678 -15.94 -7.97 -1.51
C ILE A 678 -16.85 -6.89 -2.11
N THR A 679 -17.25 -5.89 -1.34
CA THR A 679 -18.14 -4.80 -1.84
C THR A 679 -17.75 -3.44 -1.25
N PRO A 680 -18.27 -2.31 -1.78
CA PRO A 680 -18.12 -1.01 -1.13
C PRO A 680 -18.71 -0.99 0.28
N ALA A 681 -18.18 -0.16 1.17
CA ALA A 681 -18.62 -0.08 2.57
C ALA A 681 -19.99 0.59 2.80
N SER A 682 -20.63 1.13 1.76
CA SER A 682 -21.81 2.00 1.91
C SER A 682 -23.07 1.27 2.38
N TRP A 683 -23.14 -0.05 2.25
CA TRP A 683 -24.29 -0.85 2.67
C TRP A 683 -24.50 -0.86 4.18
N ARG A 684 -23.44 -0.57 4.96
CA ARG A 684 -23.48 -0.48 6.42
C ARG A 684 -24.06 0.83 6.94
N ALA A 685 -24.21 1.83 6.07
CA ALA A 685 -24.71 3.14 6.43
C ALA A 685 -26.19 3.06 6.87
N PRO A 686 -26.69 4.04 7.64
CA PRO A 686 -28.10 4.05 8.04
C PRO A 686 -29.01 3.99 6.81
N PRO A 687 -30.00 3.08 6.79
CA PRO A 687 -30.80 2.83 5.59
C PRO A 687 -31.63 4.06 5.19
N ASN A 688 -31.88 4.23 3.89
CA ASN A 688 -32.95 5.11 3.42
C ASN A 688 -34.32 4.40 3.59
N LYS A 689 -35.43 5.14 3.47
CA LYS A 689 -36.81 4.60 3.67
C LYS A 689 -37.18 3.38 2.80
N ASN A 690 -36.35 2.98 1.82
CA ASN A 690 -36.54 1.83 0.93
C ASN A 690 -35.24 1.01 0.75
N ASP A 691 -34.27 1.14 1.66
CA ASP A 691 -32.96 0.50 1.50
C ASP A 691 -33.02 -0.94 2.00
N THR A 692 -33.09 -1.89 1.06
CA THR A 692 -33.29 -3.31 1.37
C THR A 692 -31.99 -4.07 1.58
N ILE A 693 -30.82 -3.52 1.22
CA ILE A 693 -29.59 -4.31 1.26
C ILE A 693 -29.09 -4.56 2.68
N TYR A 694 -29.24 -3.58 3.58
CA TYR A 694 -28.87 -3.74 4.99
C TYR A 694 -29.70 -4.87 5.63
N ASP A 695 -31.02 -4.83 5.45
CA ASP A 695 -31.94 -5.85 5.97
C ASP A 695 -31.66 -7.22 5.35
N VAL A 696 -31.43 -7.28 4.04
CA VAL A 696 -31.12 -8.55 3.37
C VAL A 696 -29.82 -9.18 3.89
N LEU A 697 -28.80 -8.38 4.18
CA LEU A 697 -27.50 -8.88 4.66
C LEU A 697 -27.50 -9.18 6.17
N THR A 698 -28.32 -8.51 6.98
CA THR A 698 -28.25 -8.59 8.46
C THR A 698 -29.49 -9.20 9.12
N ASN A 699 -30.68 -8.99 8.55
CA ASN A 699 -31.96 -9.40 9.12
C ASN A 699 -32.50 -10.68 8.49
N ASP A 700 -32.52 -10.76 7.15
CA ASP A 700 -33.08 -11.88 6.38
C ASP A 700 -32.14 -13.10 6.36
N HIS A 701 -30.84 -12.85 6.49
CA HIS A 701 -29.79 -13.88 6.45
C HIS A 701 -28.78 -13.68 7.58
N HIS A 702 -27.88 -14.64 7.77
CA HIS A 702 -26.84 -14.55 8.80
C HIS A 702 -25.60 -13.93 8.20
N LEU A 703 -25.28 -12.69 8.58
CA LEU A 703 -23.92 -12.16 8.43
C LEU A 703 -22.99 -12.92 9.37
N LEU A 704 -22.33 -13.98 8.88
CA LEU A 704 -21.41 -14.81 9.65
C LEU A 704 -20.16 -14.02 10.03
N PHE A 705 -19.59 -13.33 9.04
CA PHE A 705 -18.32 -12.63 9.15
C PHE A 705 -18.36 -11.29 8.41
N LEU A 706 -17.69 -10.28 8.98
CA LEU A 706 -17.47 -8.99 8.37
C LEU A 706 -16.06 -8.46 8.74
N LYS A 707 -15.28 -8.09 7.74
CA LYS A 707 -14.02 -7.36 7.90
C LYS A 707 -14.11 -5.99 7.22
N ILE A 708 -13.83 -4.96 8.00
CA ILE A 708 -13.98 -3.56 7.59
C ILE A 708 -12.60 -3.01 7.19
N TYR A 709 -12.49 -2.54 5.94
CA TYR A 709 -11.26 -1.91 5.45
C TYR A 709 -11.40 -0.39 5.33
N SER A 710 -10.30 0.28 5.63
CA SER A 710 -10.20 1.73 5.54
C SER A 710 -10.05 2.23 4.11
N LYS A 711 -10.24 3.53 3.92
CA LYS A 711 -9.95 4.21 2.64
C LYS A 711 -8.47 4.04 2.24
N LYS A 712 -7.56 4.08 3.22
CA LYS A 712 -6.11 3.95 2.98
C LYS A 712 -5.80 2.56 2.43
N GLU A 713 -6.44 1.53 2.96
CA GLU A 713 -6.30 0.15 2.48
C GLU A 713 -6.91 -0.05 1.10
N GLY A 714 -8.05 0.59 0.80
CA GLY A 714 -8.60 0.61 -0.57
C GLY A 714 -7.63 1.21 -1.60
N GLU A 715 -6.96 2.32 -1.23
CA GLU A 715 -5.95 2.94 -2.09
C GLU A 715 -4.71 2.03 -2.24
N GLN A 716 -4.28 1.39 -1.15
CA GLN A 716 -3.13 0.50 -1.14
C GLN A 716 -3.34 -0.77 -1.98
N PHE A 717 -4.51 -1.40 -1.86
CA PHE A 717 -4.75 -2.73 -2.43
C PHE A 717 -5.39 -2.70 -3.81
N PHE A 718 -6.17 -1.65 -4.11
CA PHE A 718 -6.95 -1.54 -5.35
C PHE A 718 -6.69 -0.24 -6.12
N HIS A 719 -5.80 0.63 -5.63
CA HIS A 719 -5.54 1.96 -6.21
C HIS A 719 -6.82 2.78 -6.40
N VAL A 720 -7.74 2.67 -5.43
CA VAL A 720 -8.98 3.45 -5.39
C VAL A 720 -9.17 4.09 -4.02
N SER A 721 -9.49 5.38 -4.03
CA SER A 721 -9.79 6.15 -2.83
C SER A 721 -11.20 5.87 -2.26
N GLN A 722 -11.52 4.59 -2.06
CA GLN A 722 -12.80 4.09 -1.56
C GLN A 722 -12.61 3.10 -0.42
N ARG A 723 -13.60 3.01 0.47
CA ARG A 723 -13.68 1.99 1.53
C ARG A 723 -14.36 0.74 0.96
N PHE A 724 -13.92 -0.43 1.40
CA PHE A 724 -14.53 -1.69 1.03
C PHE A 724 -14.68 -2.59 2.25
N ASP A 725 -15.59 -3.56 2.16
CA ASP A 725 -15.79 -4.58 3.16
C ASP A 725 -15.64 -5.95 2.52
N MET A 726 -15.29 -6.93 3.36
CA MET A 726 -15.31 -8.34 3.03
C MET A 726 -16.27 -9.03 3.99
N TYR A 727 -17.21 -9.82 3.48
CA TYR A 727 -18.18 -10.49 4.34
C TYR A 727 -18.53 -11.89 3.86
N VAL A 728 -19.00 -12.70 4.81
CA VAL A 728 -19.60 -14.02 4.56
C VAL A 728 -21.04 -13.99 5.06
N ILE A 729 -22.00 -14.31 4.20
CA ILE A 729 -23.41 -14.52 4.53
C ILE A 729 -23.74 -16.00 4.45
N GLN A 730 -24.51 -16.50 5.41
CA GLN A 730 -25.19 -17.79 5.31
C GLN A 730 -26.70 -17.59 5.12
N LYS A 731 -27.21 -18.12 4.00
CA LYS A 731 -28.60 -17.97 3.59
C LYS A 731 -29.56 -18.70 4.55
N ASP A 732 -30.68 -18.05 4.85
CA ASP A 732 -31.81 -18.58 5.65
C ASP A 732 -31.41 -19.09 7.05
N THR A 733 -30.41 -18.47 7.65
CA THR A 733 -29.94 -18.75 9.02
C THR A 733 -29.78 -17.44 9.80
N HIS A 734 -29.57 -17.54 11.12
CA HIS A 734 -29.30 -16.38 11.97
C HIS A 734 -28.35 -16.73 13.12
N GLY A 735 -27.60 -15.74 13.58
CA GLY A 735 -26.72 -15.85 14.74
C GLY A 735 -25.91 -14.57 14.94
N LYS A 736 -24.96 -14.61 15.87
CA LYS A 736 -24.00 -13.50 16.07
C LYS A 736 -23.02 -13.43 14.90
N THR A 737 -22.58 -12.22 14.59
CA THR A 737 -21.57 -11.93 13.58
C THR A 737 -20.19 -11.80 14.22
N THR A 738 -19.19 -12.39 13.58
CA THR A 738 -17.79 -12.07 13.87
C THR A 738 -17.37 -10.85 13.06
N ILE A 739 -16.97 -9.76 13.72
CA ILE A 739 -16.55 -8.52 13.05
C ILE A 739 -15.08 -8.24 13.36
N ILE A 740 -14.27 -8.00 12.32
CA ILE A 740 -12.96 -7.37 12.45
C ILE A 740 -13.11 -5.92 12.01
N ASP A 741 -12.99 -5.00 12.96
CA ASP A 741 -13.22 -3.57 12.72
C ASP A 741 -12.05 -2.90 11.98
N GLU A 742 -12.22 -1.62 11.62
CA GLU A 742 -11.18 -0.85 10.91
C GLU A 742 -9.87 -0.76 11.71
N GLN A 743 -9.97 -0.77 13.05
CA GLN A 743 -8.83 -0.73 13.99
C GLN A 743 -8.23 -2.13 14.25
N LYS A 744 -8.70 -3.16 13.55
CA LYS A 744 -8.28 -4.57 13.64
C LYS A 744 -8.67 -5.26 14.94
N ASN A 745 -9.62 -4.70 15.71
CA ASN A 745 -10.18 -5.39 16.86
C ASN A 745 -11.24 -6.40 16.39
N LYS A 746 -11.28 -7.56 17.05
CA LYS A 746 -12.24 -8.62 16.79
C LYS A 746 -13.40 -8.54 17.78
N HIS A 747 -14.63 -8.61 17.25
CA HIS A 747 -15.87 -8.50 18.00
C HIS A 747 -16.81 -9.67 17.68
N SER A 748 -17.69 -10.03 18.61
CA SER A 748 -18.81 -10.94 18.39
C SER A 748 -20.11 -10.22 18.73
N ILE A 749 -20.83 -9.77 17.70
CA ILE A 749 -21.93 -8.80 17.81
C ILE A 749 -23.22 -9.41 17.26
N ASP A 750 -24.34 -9.19 17.94
CA ASP A 750 -25.65 -9.35 17.34
C ASP A 750 -25.98 -8.08 16.54
N VAL A 751 -25.73 -8.12 15.23
CA VAL A 751 -25.86 -6.94 14.35
C VAL A 751 -27.31 -6.45 14.23
N LYS A 752 -28.30 -7.26 14.59
CA LYS A 752 -29.72 -6.87 14.60
C LYS A 752 -30.03 -5.81 15.67
N LEU A 753 -29.15 -5.66 16.66
CA LEU A 753 -29.24 -4.61 17.68
C LEU A 753 -28.77 -3.24 17.19
N TYR A 754 -28.30 -3.16 15.95
CA TYR A 754 -27.77 -1.95 15.35
C TYR A 754 -28.63 -1.57 14.12
N PRO A 755 -29.00 -0.30 13.95
CA PRO A 755 -29.65 0.18 12.73
C PRO A 755 -28.65 0.48 11.59
N PHE A 756 -27.35 0.42 11.90
CA PHE A 756 -26.22 0.61 10.99
C PHE A 756 -24.95 0.05 11.65
N ILE A 757 -23.94 -0.31 10.86
CA ILE A 757 -22.68 -0.89 11.39
C ILE A 757 -21.56 0.15 11.30
N PRO A 758 -21.05 0.71 12.42
CA PRO A 758 -19.93 1.65 12.38
C PRO A 758 -18.62 0.95 11.98
N ASN A 759 -17.60 1.72 11.62
CA ASN A 759 -16.26 1.20 11.30
C ASN A 759 -15.52 0.68 12.53
N TYR A 760 -15.82 1.22 13.71
CA TYR A 760 -15.30 0.87 15.04
C TYR A 760 -16.17 1.59 16.12
N GLU A 761 -15.78 1.66 17.39
CA GLU A 761 -16.58 2.30 18.48
C GLU A 761 -17.97 1.68 18.73
N PHE A 762 -18.11 0.36 18.56
CA PHE A 762 -19.38 -0.36 18.71
C PHE A 762 -20.08 -0.12 20.06
N ASP A 763 -19.35 -0.16 21.17
CA ASP A 763 -19.90 0.06 22.52
C ASP A 763 -20.43 1.49 22.67
N THR A 764 -19.64 2.48 22.24
CA THR A 764 -20.05 3.89 22.29
C THR A 764 -21.33 4.08 21.47
N ILE A 765 -21.37 3.59 20.23
CA ILE A 765 -22.55 3.72 19.38
C ILE A 765 -23.76 3.05 20.03
N GLN A 766 -23.63 1.82 20.55
CA GLN A 766 -24.73 1.10 21.20
C GLN A 766 -25.32 1.88 22.37
N HIS A 767 -24.49 2.55 23.18
CA HIS A 767 -24.97 3.38 24.30
C HIS A 767 -25.79 4.60 23.85
N LEU A 768 -25.56 5.09 22.63
CA LEU A 768 -26.24 6.25 22.07
C LEU A 768 -27.57 5.88 21.41
N LEU A 769 -27.79 4.62 21.02
CA LEU A 769 -28.97 4.21 20.26
C LEU A 769 -30.29 4.37 21.05
N SER A 770 -31.36 4.71 20.33
CA SER A 770 -32.74 4.88 20.81
C SER A 770 -33.74 4.60 19.68
N ASP A 771 -34.86 3.95 20.01
CA ASP A 771 -35.99 3.78 19.09
C ASP A 771 -36.80 5.08 18.89
N ASP A 772 -36.81 5.96 19.90
CA ASP A 772 -37.30 7.34 19.83
C ASP A 772 -36.10 8.28 19.69
N GLY A 773 -35.56 8.36 18.47
CA GLY A 773 -34.36 9.13 18.20
C GLY A 773 -34.61 10.61 17.89
N ILE A 774 -33.63 11.26 17.26
CA ILE A 774 -33.66 12.71 16.99
C ILE A 774 -34.35 13.00 15.66
N ASP A 775 -35.27 13.96 15.65
CA ASP A 775 -35.85 14.53 14.43
C ASP A 775 -34.86 15.49 13.74
N VAL A 776 -33.81 14.92 13.13
CA VAL A 776 -32.76 15.68 12.44
C VAL A 776 -33.36 16.52 11.31
N ILE A 777 -33.08 17.82 11.36
CA ILE A 777 -33.54 18.81 10.39
C ILE A 777 -32.59 18.79 9.18
N PHE A 778 -33.01 18.15 8.10
CA PHE A 778 -32.28 18.17 6.82
C PHE A 778 -33.26 18.25 5.66
N ASP A 779 -33.12 19.28 4.83
CA ASP A 779 -33.95 19.52 3.63
C ASP A 779 -33.07 20.14 2.54
N SER A 780 -33.21 19.66 1.30
CA SER A 780 -32.49 20.18 0.14
C SER A 780 -33.16 21.41 -0.48
N PHE A 781 -34.13 22.06 0.19
CA PHE A 781 -34.88 23.20 -0.32
C PHE A 781 -33.98 24.31 -0.90
N TYR A 782 -32.86 24.62 -0.25
CA TYR A 782 -31.90 25.65 -0.68
C TYR A 782 -30.81 25.12 -1.65
N GLN A 783 -31.00 23.95 -2.27
CA GLN A 783 -30.05 23.36 -3.22
C GLN A 783 -30.08 24.07 -4.58
N LYS A 784 -28.90 24.46 -5.08
CA LYS A 784 -28.73 25.02 -6.43
C LYS A 784 -28.87 23.89 -7.47
N SER A 785 -29.99 23.80 -8.20
CA SER A 785 -30.12 22.91 -9.36
C SER A 785 -29.92 23.70 -10.66
N GLN A 786 -29.20 23.14 -11.63
CA GLN A 786 -28.95 23.80 -12.92
C GLN A 786 -30.22 24.00 -13.78
N ASN A 787 -31.35 23.37 -13.46
CA ASN A 787 -32.56 23.39 -14.30
C ASN A 787 -33.90 23.61 -13.57
N GLN A 788 -33.90 23.90 -12.26
CA GLN A 788 -35.08 24.38 -11.53
C GLN A 788 -34.63 25.32 -10.41
N THR A 789 -34.88 26.61 -10.56
CA THR A 789 -34.64 27.64 -9.55
C THR A 789 -35.75 27.60 -8.50
N LYS A 790 -35.57 26.83 -7.42
CA LYS A 790 -36.24 27.13 -6.14
C LYS A 790 -35.26 27.92 -5.28
N GLY A 791 -35.40 29.25 -5.32
CA GLY A 791 -34.62 30.21 -4.56
C GLY A 791 -33.33 30.63 -5.24
N ASN A 792 -33.22 31.91 -5.61
CA ASN A 792 -31.92 32.47 -6.00
C ASN A 792 -31.13 32.75 -4.71
N ALA A 793 -29.84 32.42 -4.68
CA ALA A 793 -28.95 32.66 -3.54
C ALA A 793 -27.86 33.65 -3.94
N SER A 794 -27.53 34.56 -3.02
CA SER A 794 -26.49 35.58 -3.16
C SER A 794 -25.51 35.48 -1.99
N GLU A 795 -24.22 35.71 -2.23
CA GLU A 795 -23.23 35.85 -1.15
C GLU A 795 -23.42 37.16 -0.39
N GLU A 796 -24.01 38.16 -1.05
CA GLU A 796 -24.28 39.49 -0.49
C GLU A 796 -25.75 39.67 -0.14
N TYR A 797 -25.99 40.35 0.99
CA TYR A 797 -27.32 40.76 1.42
C TYR A 797 -27.91 41.82 0.50
N SER A 798 -29.21 41.72 0.21
CA SER A 798 -29.99 42.76 -0.47
C SER A 798 -31.45 42.72 -0.05
N ALA A 799 -32.25 43.71 -0.45
CA ALA A 799 -33.70 43.70 -0.21
C ALA A 799 -34.39 42.45 -0.79
N LYS A 800 -33.83 41.89 -1.88
CA LYS A 800 -34.28 40.64 -2.50
C LYS A 800 -33.75 39.41 -1.76
N TYR A 801 -32.45 39.38 -1.45
CA TYR A 801 -31.77 38.26 -0.79
C TYR A 801 -31.50 38.60 0.67
N LYS A 802 -32.45 38.29 1.55
CA LYS A 802 -32.43 38.74 2.96
C LYS A 802 -32.45 37.63 4.01
N TYR A 803 -32.76 36.40 3.62
CA TYR A 803 -32.84 35.27 4.56
C TYR A 803 -31.49 34.55 4.62
N PRO A 804 -30.78 34.56 5.77
CA PRO A 804 -29.45 33.96 5.85
C PRO A 804 -29.55 32.43 5.87
N VAL A 805 -28.69 31.77 5.13
CA VAL A 805 -28.60 30.31 4.97
C VAL A 805 -27.15 29.90 5.16
N VAL A 806 -26.88 29.02 6.11
CA VAL A 806 -25.55 28.42 6.28
C VAL A 806 -25.29 27.51 5.07
N HIS A 807 -24.38 27.96 4.20
CA HIS A 807 -23.95 27.21 3.03
C HIS A 807 -22.86 26.18 3.38
N GLY A 808 -22.14 26.38 4.47
CA GLY A 808 -21.17 25.43 5.02
C GLY A 808 -20.47 26.02 6.23
N ILE A 809 -19.73 25.19 6.96
CA ILE A 809 -18.92 25.62 8.10
C ILE A 809 -17.47 25.27 7.79
N THR A 810 -16.58 26.24 7.91
CA THR A 810 -15.14 26.09 7.59
C THR A 810 -14.30 26.39 8.81
N LYS A 811 -12.98 26.16 8.72
CA LYS A 811 -12.02 26.58 9.75
C LYS A 811 -12.01 28.10 10.01
N SER A 812 -12.60 28.89 9.12
CA SER A 812 -12.73 30.34 9.28
C SER A 812 -14.09 30.79 9.85
N GLY A 813 -15.02 29.86 10.10
CA GLY A 813 -16.38 30.16 10.57
C GLY A 813 -17.49 29.70 9.62
N LEU A 814 -18.70 30.17 9.88
CA LEU A 814 -19.89 29.90 9.06
C LEU A 814 -19.79 30.67 7.74
N VAL A 815 -20.00 29.95 6.63
CA VAL A 815 -20.21 30.54 5.31
C VAL A 815 -21.71 30.74 5.15
N VAL A 816 -22.16 31.99 5.13
CA VAL A 816 -23.58 32.35 5.05
C VAL A 816 -23.88 32.96 3.69
N TRP A 817 -24.90 32.44 3.02
CA TRP A 817 -25.50 33.03 1.83
C TRP A 817 -26.87 33.58 2.18
N TYR A 818 -27.44 34.41 1.31
CA TYR A 818 -28.75 34.98 1.48
C TYR A 818 -29.69 34.51 0.37
N CYS A 819 -30.87 34.05 0.76
CA CYS A 819 -31.92 33.62 -0.15
C CYS A 819 -33.10 34.60 -0.14
N ASP A 820 -33.90 34.53 -1.20
CA ASP A 820 -35.11 35.33 -1.38
C ASP A 820 -36.35 34.72 -0.73
N ILE A 821 -36.32 33.43 -0.40
CA ILE A 821 -37.44 32.69 0.20
C ILE A 821 -37.10 32.21 1.61
N LYS A 822 -38.00 32.50 2.56
CA LYS A 822 -37.98 31.93 3.91
C LYS A 822 -38.58 30.53 3.92
N HIS A 823 -37.82 29.54 4.40
CA HIS A 823 -38.31 28.18 4.59
C HIS A 823 -38.55 27.93 6.08
N THR A 824 -39.82 27.79 6.48
CA THR A 824 -40.26 27.71 7.88
C THR A 824 -39.81 26.45 8.62
N LYS A 825 -39.35 25.41 7.91
CA LYS A 825 -38.72 24.25 8.57
C LYS A 825 -37.29 24.55 9.04
N HIS A 826 -36.67 25.61 8.52
CA HIS A 826 -35.31 26.00 8.88
C HIS A 826 -35.33 27.29 9.71
N ILE A 827 -35.87 28.38 9.19
CA ILE A 827 -35.86 29.67 9.88
C ILE A 827 -37.03 29.72 10.88
N ASP A 828 -36.80 30.34 12.04
CA ASP A 828 -37.60 30.35 13.27
C ASP A 828 -37.67 29.00 14.01
N VAL A 829 -36.75 28.09 13.73
CA VAL A 829 -36.66 26.78 14.41
C VAL A 829 -35.37 26.72 15.21
N PRO A 830 -35.40 26.59 16.55
CA PRO A 830 -34.19 26.45 17.35
C PRO A 830 -33.41 25.18 17.00
N LYS A 831 -32.10 25.29 16.71
CA LYS A 831 -31.25 24.14 16.35
C LYS A 831 -29.77 24.36 16.62
N VAL A 832 -29.00 23.28 16.62
CA VAL A 832 -27.54 23.31 16.43
C VAL A 832 -27.20 22.90 14.99
N ILE A 833 -26.44 23.72 14.28
CA ILE A 833 -26.09 23.50 12.87
C ILE A 833 -24.76 22.75 12.76
N LEU A 834 -24.76 21.63 12.03
CA LEU A 834 -23.59 20.78 11.79
C LEU A 834 -23.25 20.71 10.30
N ASN A 835 -22.00 20.37 10.01
CA ASN A 835 -21.53 20.17 8.65
C ASN A 835 -22.00 18.82 8.10
N PHE A 836 -22.44 18.80 6.85
CA PHE A 836 -22.58 17.54 6.10
C PHE A 836 -21.21 17.01 5.60
N ASN A 837 -20.21 17.89 5.48
CA ASN A 837 -18.86 17.54 5.03
C ASN A 837 -18.08 16.73 6.09
N GLU A 838 -16.86 16.34 5.71
CA GLU A 838 -16.00 15.41 6.45
C GLU A 838 -15.60 15.94 7.84
N GLN A 839 -15.42 17.26 7.96
CA GLN A 839 -14.91 17.90 9.17
C GLN A 839 -16.01 18.67 9.88
N GLN A 840 -16.15 18.41 11.17
CA GLN A 840 -16.98 19.20 12.07
C GLN A 840 -16.12 20.29 12.69
N TYR A 841 -16.46 21.55 12.43
CA TYR A 841 -15.91 22.70 13.16
C TYR A 841 -16.97 23.21 14.13
N THR A 842 -16.53 23.91 15.17
CA THR A 842 -17.40 24.38 16.25
C THR A 842 -17.18 25.87 16.50
N TYR A 843 -18.25 26.65 16.34
CA TYR A 843 -18.33 28.08 16.58
C TYR A 843 -19.62 28.39 17.36
N PRO A 844 -19.63 29.43 18.22
CA PRO A 844 -20.81 29.80 18.99
C PRO A 844 -22.08 30.03 18.14
N GLU A 845 -21.93 30.55 16.93
CA GLU A 845 -23.03 30.87 15.99
C GLU A 845 -23.76 29.62 15.49
N GLN A 846 -23.21 28.42 15.68
CA GLN A 846 -23.90 27.17 15.35
C GLN A 846 -25.05 26.86 16.32
N ASN A 847 -25.04 27.42 17.54
CA ASN A 847 -26.17 27.37 18.46
C ASN A 847 -27.21 28.40 18.01
N ASP A 848 -28.02 28.01 17.02
CA ASP A 848 -29.08 28.83 16.44
C ASP A 848 -30.36 28.74 17.26
N TRP A 849 -30.27 29.15 18.53
CA TRP A 849 -31.40 29.15 19.47
C TRP A 849 -32.56 30.04 19.00
N ASP A 850 -32.26 31.19 18.41
CA ASP A 850 -33.27 32.11 17.89
C ASP A 850 -33.83 31.69 16.52
N GLY A 851 -33.32 30.59 15.93
CA GLY A 851 -33.76 30.08 14.63
C GLY A 851 -33.45 31.03 13.47
N LYS A 852 -32.38 31.80 13.55
CA LYS A 852 -32.00 32.83 12.57
C LYS A 852 -31.66 32.24 11.20
N TYR A 853 -31.10 31.04 11.13
CA TYR A 853 -30.44 30.53 9.94
C TYR A 853 -31.23 29.43 9.21
N GLY A 854 -31.28 29.55 7.88
CA GLY A 854 -31.51 28.44 6.97
C GLY A 854 -30.29 27.53 6.86
N MET A 855 -30.45 26.34 6.27
CA MET A 855 -29.36 25.39 5.99
C MET A 855 -29.40 24.95 4.52
N SER A 856 -28.23 24.92 3.86
CA SER A 856 -28.07 24.35 2.51
C SER A 856 -27.92 22.82 2.56
N GLN A 857 -27.81 22.17 1.40
CA GLN A 857 -27.52 20.73 1.30
C GLN A 857 -26.17 20.30 1.93
N LEU A 858 -25.31 21.25 2.34
CA LEU A 858 -24.02 20.99 2.97
C LEU A 858 -24.05 21.10 4.51
N SER A 859 -25.23 21.29 5.11
CA SER A 859 -25.42 21.35 6.55
C SER A 859 -26.74 20.71 7.00
N PHE A 860 -26.84 20.35 8.27
CA PHE A 860 -28.05 19.80 8.89
C PHE A 860 -28.18 20.29 10.33
N GLY A 861 -29.39 20.21 10.88
CA GLY A 861 -29.72 20.74 12.20
C GLY A 861 -30.12 19.67 13.21
N ILE A 862 -29.59 19.75 14.42
CA ILE A 862 -30.09 19.01 15.59
C ILE A 862 -31.06 19.95 16.33
N PRO A 863 -32.35 19.62 16.46
CA PRO A 863 -33.31 20.47 17.18
C PRO A 863 -32.92 20.61 18.66
N ILE A 864 -33.17 21.77 19.24
CA ILE A 864 -32.91 22.06 20.66
C ILE A 864 -34.11 22.71 21.35
N SER A 865 -34.24 22.45 22.64
CA SER A 865 -35.29 22.98 23.52
C SER A 865 -34.82 24.14 24.40
N SER A 866 -33.51 24.37 24.50
CA SER A 866 -32.93 25.52 25.20
C SER A 866 -31.59 25.94 24.62
N LYS A 867 -31.22 27.21 24.81
CA LYS A 867 -29.87 27.70 24.48
C LYS A 867 -28.77 26.89 25.16
N LYS A 868 -28.98 26.50 26.44
CA LYS A 868 -28.02 25.71 27.21
C LYS A 868 -27.79 24.32 26.58
N GLU A 869 -28.84 23.67 26.11
CA GLU A 869 -28.72 22.41 25.38
C GLU A 869 -27.86 22.57 24.12
N GLY A 870 -28.09 23.64 23.35
CA GLY A 870 -27.25 23.96 22.20
C GLY A 870 -25.78 24.16 22.56
N ASP A 871 -25.50 24.90 23.65
CA ASP A 871 -24.13 25.09 24.14
C ASP A 871 -23.48 23.77 24.57
N ASP A 872 -24.24 22.88 25.19
CA ASP A 872 -23.77 21.57 25.64
C ASP A 872 -23.52 20.60 24.48
N ILE A 873 -24.32 20.66 23.41
CA ILE A 873 -24.05 19.93 22.15
C ILE A 873 -22.75 20.46 21.51
N LEU A 874 -22.56 21.78 21.40
CA LEU A 874 -21.31 22.34 20.85
C LEU A 874 -20.08 21.95 21.70
N LYS A 875 -20.21 21.95 23.03
CA LYS A 875 -19.16 21.44 23.92
C LYS A 875 -18.87 19.96 23.66
N ALA A 876 -19.91 19.14 23.52
CA ALA A 876 -19.77 17.71 23.22
C ALA A 876 -19.06 17.50 21.88
N MET A 877 -19.41 18.26 20.83
CA MET A 877 -18.77 18.21 19.52
C MET A 877 -17.26 18.47 19.55
N ASN A 878 -16.82 19.31 20.48
CA ASN A 878 -15.40 19.62 20.67
C ASN A 878 -14.61 18.54 21.44
N THR A 879 -15.29 17.56 22.05
CA THR A 879 -14.62 16.45 22.73
C THR A 879 -13.97 15.50 21.73
N GLU A 880 -12.83 14.92 22.10
CA GLU A 880 -12.15 13.93 21.25
C GLU A 880 -13.02 12.69 21.01
N LYS A 881 -13.79 12.25 22.01
CA LYS A 881 -14.68 11.08 21.88
C LYS A 881 -15.80 11.32 20.87
N PHE A 882 -16.35 12.53 20.78
CA PHE A 882 -17.33 12.86 19.75
C PHE A 882 -16.69 12.88 18.36
N LYS A 883 -15.52 13.51 18.20
CA LYS A 883 -14.78 13.52 16.93
C LYS A 883 -14.45 12.10 16.47
N GLU A 884 -14.11 11.22 17.41
CA GLU A 884 -13.79 9.82 17.13
C GLU A 884 -15.03 9.03 16.68
N MET A 885 -16.18 9.23 17.33
CA MET A 885 -17.46 8.70 16.85
C MET A 885 -17.77 9.18 15.42
N ILE A 886 -17.59 10.47 15.12
CA ILE A 886 -17.80 11.01 13.75
C ILE A 886 -16.91 10.30 12.73
N LYS A 887 -15.67 9.94 13.07
CA LYS A 887 -14.78 9.17 12.17
C LYS A 887 -15.24 7.72 12.04
N ALA A 888 -15.63 7.09 13.14
CA ALA A 888 -16.12 5.72 13.18
C ALA A 888 -17.38 5.52 12.32
N THR A 889 -18.20 6.55 12.13
CA THR A 889 -19.42 6.49 11.32
C THR A 889 -19.26 7.08 9.92
N LYS A 890 -18.06 6.97 9.32
CA LYS A 890 -17.80 7.37 7.93
C LYS A 890 -17.83 6.19 6.97
N TRP A 891 -18.98 5.96 6.32
CA TRP A 891 -19.13 4.92 5.30
C TRP A 891 -18.71 5.37 3.90
N THR A 892 -18.65 6.68 3.66
CA THR A 892 -18.25 7.27 2.37
C THR A 892 -17.05 8.21 2.55
N THR A 893 -16.46 8.63 1.43
CA THR A 893 -15.19 9.36 1.43
C THR A 893 -15.26 10.74 2.09
N TYR A 894 -16.41 11.45 2.04
CA TYR A 894 -16.44 12.88 2.36
C TYR A 894 -17.57 13.35 3.28
N ASN A 895 -18.61 12.54 3.52
CA ASN A 895 -19.83 13.05 4.15
C ASN A 895 -20.03 12.47 5.56
N THR A 896 -20.43 13.33 6.49
CA THR A 896 -21.03 12.94 7.77
C THR A 896 -22.50 12.60 7.51
N ASP A 897 -22.86 11.31 7.59
CA ASP A 897 -24.24 10.90 7.33
C ASP A 897 -25.15 11.27 8.51
N TYR A 898 -25.91 12.35 8.35
CA TYR A 898 -26.80 12.88 9.38
C TYR A 898 -27.87 11.87 9.84
N LYS A 899 -28.19 10.85 9.02
CA LYS A 899 -29.23 9.87 9.34
C LYS A 899 -28.90 9.07 10.60
N MET A 900 -27.62 8.90 10.93
CA MET A 900 -27.23 8.18 12.15
C MET A 900 -27.78 8.84 13.43
N PHE A 901 -27.86 10.17 13.46
CA PHE A 901 -28.38 10.91 14.60
C PHE A 901 -29.87 10.64 14.83
N ARG A 902 -30.61 10.22 13.79
CA ARG A 902 -32.02 9.82 13.93
C ARG A 902 -32.21 8.57 14.80
N PHE A 903 -31.13 7.83 15.04
CA PHE A 903 -31.15 6.67 15.92
C PHE A 903 -30.53 6.99 17.29
N PHE A 904 -30.10 8.22 17.56
CA PHE A 904 -29.49 8.57 18.84
C PHE A 904 -30.52 9.07 19.84
N LYS A 905 -30.27 8.83 21.13
CA LYS A 905 -31.01 9.44 22.26
C LYS A 905 -31.01 10.96 22.12
N LYS A 906 -32.13 11.60 22.46
CA LYS A 906 -32.25 13.08 22.42
C LYS A 906 -31.19 13.78 23.26
N ASP A 907 -30.69 13.15 24.33
CA ASP A 907 -29.62 13.66 25.18
C ASP A 907 -28.24 13.03 24.94
N PHE A 908 -27.97 12.50 23.74
CA PHE A 908 -26.71 11.86 23.34
C PHE A 908 -25.46 12.65 23.76
N TYR A 909 -25.52 13.99 23.69
CA TYR A 909 -24.40 14.88 23.97
C TYR A 909 -23.90 14.76 25.42
N LYS A 910 -24.78 14.40 26.38
CA LYS A 910 -24.39 14.20 27.79
C LYS A 910 -23.39 13.07 27.95
N TYR A 911 -23.47 12.02 27.14
CA TYR A 911 -22.50 10.91 27.20
C TYR A 911 -21.07 11.41 27.01
N PHE A 912 -20.87 12.31 26.04
CA PHE A 912 -19.56 12.88 25.72
C PHE A 912 -19.08 13.91 26.75
N LEU A 913 -20.01 14.62 27.41
CA LEU A 913 -19.69 15.54 28.49
C LEU A 913 -19.34 14.83 29.81
N LEU A 914 -19.92 13.65 30.06
CA LEU A 914 -19.67 12.83 31.26
C LEU A 914 -18.45 11.92 31.11
N HIS A 915 -18.08 11.57 29.87
CA HIS A 915 -16.92 10.76 29.55
C HIS A 915 -15.92 11.52 28.67
N PRO A 916 -15.45 12.72 29.10
CA PRO A 916 -14.35 13.37 28.40
C PRO A 916 -13.15 12.43 28.50
N VAL A 917 -12.45 12.20 27.40
CA VAL A 917 -11.20 11.42 27.42
C VAL A 917 -10.29 12.10 28.44
N VAL A 918 -10.06 11.46 29.58
CA VAL A 918 -9.00 11.84 30.49
C VAL A 918 -7.72 11.50 29.75
N LYS A 919 -7.08 12.49 29.12
CA LYS A 919 -5.63 12.41 28.93
C LYS A 919 -5.09 12.11 30.31
N LEU A 920 -4.45 10.96 30.50
CA LEU A 920 -3.70 10.64 31.70
C LEU A 920 -2.48 11.59 31.77
N GLN A 921 -2.75 12.87 32.05
CA GLN A 921 -1.77 13.80 32.57
C GLN A 921 -1.65 13.49 34.05
N ALA A 922 -0.63 12.71 34.41
CA ALA A 922 0.03 12.64 35.70
C ALA A 922 -0.81 13.08 36.93
N LEU A 923 -1.72 12.23 37.39
CA LEU A 923 -2.24 12.29 38.76
C LEU A 923 -1.23 11.61 39.71
N THR A 924 -0.09 12.26 39.93
CA THR A 924 0.85 11.95 41.04
C THR A 924 1.27 13.20 41.81
N ARG A 925 0.36 14.17 41.96
CA ARG A 925 0.43 15.18 43.02
C ARG A 925 -0.95 15.38 43.61
N GLY A 926 -1.20 14.71 44.74
CA GLY A 926 -2.47 14.90 45.46
C GLY A 926 -2.88 13.80 46.46
N HIS A 927 -2.07 12.75 46.67
CA HIS A 927 -2.41 11.69 47.62
C HIS A 927 -1.31 11.33 48.64
N LEU A 928 -0.40 12.27 48.95
CA LEU A 928 0.64 12.06 49.96
C LEU A 928 0.76 13.14 51.05
N GLU A 929 -0.15 14.11 51.14
CA GLU A 929 -0.11 15.15 52.20
C GLU A 929 -1.15 15.00 53.33
N ARG A 930 -1.89 13.88 53.41
CA ARG A 930 -2.82 13.62 54.52
C ARG A 930 -2.47 12.44 55.44
N LYS A 931 -1.25 11.90 55.40
CA LYS A 931 -0.83 10.79 56.29
C LYS A 931 0.43 11.00 57.15
N THR A 932 0.97 12.21 57.27
CA THR A 932 2.16 12.48 58.12
C THR A 932 1.93 13.43 59.31
N ARG A 933 0.69 13.58 59.79
CA ARG A 933 0.40 14.30 61.05
C ARG A 933 -0.02 13.43 62.24
N SER A 934 0.25 12.12 62.19
CA SER A 934 -0.03 11.21 63.29
C SER A 934 1.08 10.15 63.41
N LYS A 935 2.21 10.52 64.04
CA LYS A 935 3.15 9.64 64.80
C LYS A 935 4.45 10.39 65.10
N LYS A 936 4.39 11.34 66.05
CA LYS A 936 5.56 11.79 66.83
C LYS A 936 5.10 12.02 68.26
N ARG A 937 4.98 10.93 69.02
CA ARG A 937 4.91 10.93 70.49
C ARG A 937 5.30 9.54 70.99
N LYS A 938 6.14 9.53 72.04
CA LYS A 938 6.88 8.40 72.67
C LYS A 938 8.16 8.07 71.89
N GLY A 939 9.37 8.38 72.35
CA GLY A 939 9.97 8.37 73.71
C GLY A 939 11.18 7.43 73.60
N GLY A 940 12.35 7.62 74.19
CA GLY A 940 12.96 8.65 75.01
C GLY A 940 14.46 8.29 75.13
N THR A 941 15.29 9.31 75.37
CA THR A 941 16.45 9.32 76.28
C THR A 941 17.43 8.13 76.34
N LEU A 942 18.71 8.37 76.03
CA LEU A 942 19.79 8.43 77.06
C LEU A 942 21.18 8.85 76.48
N LYS A 943 21.78 9.87 77.14
CA LYS A 943 23.20 10.07 77.59
C LYS A 943 24.35 9.74 76.60
N ARG A 944 25.51 10.41 76.54
CA ARG A 944 26.31 11.42 77.28
C ARG A 944 27.43 11.77 76.24
N LYS A 945 28.01 12.95 76.11
CA LYS A 945 28.76 13.76 77.09
C LYS A 945 29.03 15.11 76.44
#